data_AF-A0A832M076-F1
#
_entry.id   AF-A0A832M076-F1
#
_cell.length_a   1.000
_cell.length_b   1.000
_cell.length_c   1.000
_cell.angle_alpha   90.00
_cell.angle_beta   90.00
_cell.angle_gamma   90.00
#
_symmetry.space_group_name_H-M   'P 1'
#
loop_
_entity.id
_entity.type
_entity.pdbx_description
1 polymer ?
#
loop_
_entity_poly.entity_id
_entity_poly.type
_entity_poly.pdbx_seq_one_letter_code
_entity_poly.pdbx_strand_id
1 'polypeptide(L)'
;LTVVFKGSGYSFTKSGGTINDSYINWELNTTGTFTMNSDFTLISQRTFTLSSGSLNISSGKSFVINGYLDCGNSIINGDGNFELKTNSTIATKNTEGLRESGLSGSIQVSGTRKFNDGANYIFNGTSAQTIGDAFSNCNNITINNSAGVSLGNNFFISGTLYMTNGNLNRNGYTIIYSNSATLNYNGTSERTTTDAELPSSGGPKNLIISNNSGVILHANRSISTSVYVSGVFDMGNYTISGGTDFSVYGTIKTSKSTGLAGNITSTGTKYFSSTSKYVFYGNETNQVTGHSFSECRSIEILNSNGVTLSNNITLTQNLDVSGGKLILGDKNLTIGADATITGYGSNYYVNTNSTGLMYRYCKTNSDALFPIGNSAYNPATVRITGGEEGNFSVSVKDSYTNNPPDPTKCVTREWNVSNNTGGNPTVTLKFQFNTGEYGANFQPSGSIVVGHYSGGTWTEIPATISGGEASYLVEAGSINSFSYFVVGNQGAMPVELMAFSGTSYGNHVKLSWSTSSEINNKGFDIEKQYSSDGNSYSEWYKVGFIQGNGNSNSIINYNFTDKCTETGKYKYRLKQIDYNGNFEYFNLSNIINIGIPEKFTISQNYPNPFNPSTKIDFTLPEDANVSIIIYDITGKEVLKVVNENLKAGYYTKELNLSNQSSGVYFY
;
A
#
# COMPACT_ATOMS: atom_id res chain seq x y z
N LEU A 1 46.57 -35.33 -10.70
CA LEU A 1 47.96 -35.30 -10.17
C LEU A 1 48.52 -33.91 -10.42
N THR A 2 49.27 -33.34 -9.47
CA THR A 2 50.01 -32.08 -9.71
C THR A 2 51.50 -32.36 -9.54
N VAL A 3 52.28 -32.06 -10.58
CA VAL A 3 53.75 -32.13 -10.54
C VAL A 3 54.27 -30.74 -10.26
N VAL A 4 54.99 -30.58 -9.14
CA VAL A 4 55.52 -29.29 -8.69
C VAL A 4 57.05 -29.32 -8.76
N PHE A 5 57.64 -28.40 -9.52
CA PHE A 5 59.09 -28.19 -9.56
C PHE A 5 59.47 -27.08 -8.57
N LYS A 6 60.39 -27.35 -7.63
CA LYS A 6 60.84 -26.44 -6.57
C LYS A 6 62.36 -26.31 -6.52
N GLY A 7 62.88 -25.10 -6.29
CA GLY A 7 64.32 -24.78 -6.11
C GLY A 7 64.92 -23.96 -7.27
N SER A 8 66.21 -24.11 -7.58
CA SER A 8 66.92 -23.36 -8.64
C SER A 8 67.69 -24.25 -9.63
N GLY A 9 67.76 -23.85 -10.91
CA GLY A 9 68.66 -24.44 -11.91
C GLY A 9 68.20 -25.76 -12.53
N TYR A 10 66.88 -25.98 -12.63
CA TYR A 10 66.34 -27.22 -13.19
C TYR A 10 66.13 -27.13 -14.70
N SER A 11 66.23 -28.28 -15.36
CA SER A 11 65.84 -28.43 -16.76
C SER A 11 64.90 -29.62 -16.93
N PHE A 12 63.93 -29.50 -17.82
CA PHE A 12 63.11 -30.62 -18.28
C PHE A 12 63.62 -31.11 -19.63
N THR A 13 64.07 -32.37 -19.65
CA THR A 13 64.50 -33.07 -20.86
C THR A 13 63.74 -34.39 -20.94
N LYS A 14 63.03 -34.63 -22.05
CA LYS A 14 62.40 -35.90 -22.35
C LYS A 14 63.30 -36.72 -23.28
N SER A 15 64.01 -37.70 -22.73
CA SER A 15 64.96 -38.54 -23.49
C SER A 15 64.31 -39.73 -24.21
N GLY A 16 63.03 -40.04 -23.94
CA GLY A 16 62.28 -41.12 -24.59
C GLY A 16 60.91 -41.40 -23.93
N GLY A 17 60.09 -42.29 -24.51
CA GLY A 17 58.81 -42.75 -23.93
C GLY A 17 57.61 -41.80 -24.09
N THR A 18 56.45 -42.18 -23.53
CA THR A 18 55.22 -41.37 -23.52
C THR A 18 54.90 -40.97 -22.09
N ILE A 19 54.79 -39.66 -21.83
CA ILE A 19 54.23 -39.17 -20.57
C ILE A 19 52.72 -39.13 -20.77
N ASN A 20 51.96 -39.92 -20.02
CA ASN A 20 50.51 -39.79 -19.99
C ASN A 20 50.15 -38.61 -19.09
N ASP A 21 50.08 -37.43 -19.68
CA ASP A 21 49.78 -36.17 -19.00
C ASP A 21 48.28 -35.84 -18.94
N SER A 22 47.41 -36.77 -19.39
CA SER A 22 45.94 -36.69 -19.37
C SER A 22 45.34 -36.18 -18.06
N TYR A 23 46.04 -36.39 -16.94
CA TYR A 23 45.59 -36.07 -15.59
C TYR A 23 46.60 -35.23 -14.79
N ILE A 24 47.59 -34.63 -15.46
CA ILE A 24 48.68 -33.90 -14.80
C ILE A 24 48.46 -32.38 -14.94
N ASN A 25 48.43 -31.71 -13.80
CA ASN A 25 48.67 -30.27 -13.72
C ASN A 25 50.14 -30.02 -13.37
N TRP A 26 50.69 -28.93 -13.85
CA TRP A 26 52.09 -28.58 -13.70
C TRP A 26 52.21 -27.28 -12.93
N GLU A 27 53.12 -27.23 -11.98
CA GLU A 27 53.45 -26.01 -11.25
C GLU A 27 54.96 -25.84 -11.20
N LEU A 28 55.40 -24.63 -11.54
CA LEU A 28 56.76 -24.17 -11.40
C LEU A 28 56.78 -23.13 -10.30
N ASN A 29 57.51 -23.46 -9.22
CA ASN A 29 57.69 -22.60 -8.07
C ASN A 29 59.19 -22.55 -7.76
N THR A 30 59.93 -21.88 -8.65
CA THR A 30 61.39 -21.85 -8.65
C THR A 30 61.91 -20.46 -8.33
N THR A 31 63.08 -20.40 -7.70
CA THR A 31 63.77 -19.13 -7.43
C THR A 31 64.67 -18.68 -8.58
N GLY A 32 64.68 -19.43 -9.69
CA GLY A 32 65.47 -19.12 -10.88
C GLY A 32 64.81 -19.66 -12.16
N THR A 33 65.62 -19.81 -13.20
CA THR A 33 65.16 -20.27 -14.51
C THR A 33 64.98 -21.79 -14.56
N PHE A 34 63.83 -22.23 -15.05
CA PHE A 34 63.60 -23.60 -15.49
C PHE A 34 63.78 -23.69 -17.00
N THR A 35 64.62 -24.59 -17.49
CA THR A 35 64.88 -24.71 -18.94
C THR A 35 64.16 -25.91 -19.54
N MET A 36 63.35 -25.67 -20.55
CA MET A 36 62.67 -26.69 -21.35
C MET A 36 63.56 -27.07 -22.55
N ASN A 37 64.12 -28.27 -22.52
CA ASN A 37 65.01 -28.83 -23.55
C ASN A 37 64.29 -29.79 -24.52
N SER A 38 62.95 -29.87 -24.44
CA SER A 38 62.12 -30.77 -25.25
C SER A 38 60.81 -30.08 -25.58
N ASP A 39 60.16 -30.46 -26.68
CA ASP A 39 58.82 -29.96 -26.97
C ASP A 39 57.86 -30.36 -25.85
N PHE A 40 57.02 -29.41 -25.44
CA PHE A 40 56.04 -29.60 -24.40
C PHE A 40 54.69 -29.12 -24.90
N THR A 41 53.69 -30.00 -24.82
CA THR A 41 52.31 -29.65 -25.14
C THR A 41 51.46 -29.84 -23.90
N LEU A 42 50.95 -28.76 -23.33
CA LEU A 42 49.90 -28.85 -22.32
C LEU A 42 48.61 -29.25 -23.04
N ILE A 43 48.04 -30.39 -22.67
CA ILE A 43 46.78 -30.87 -23.20
C ILE A 43 45.57 -30.11 -22.62
N SER A 44 44.39 -30.30 -23.22
CA SER A 44 43.17 -29.63 -22.77
C SER A 44 42.76 -29.99 -21.35
N GLN A 45 42.05 -29.08 -20.68
CA GLN A 45 41.60 -29.20 -19.28
C GLN A 45 42.71 -29.31 -18.23
N ARG A 46 43.99 -29.28 -18.62
CA ARG A 46 45.13 -29.23 -17.70
C ARG A 46 45.61 -27.82 -17.48
N THR A 47 46.26 -27.62 -16.33
CA THR A 47 46.81 -26.33 -15.91
C THR A 47 48.33 -26.39 -15.85
N PHE A 48 49.00 -25.34 -16.32
CA PHE A 48 50.41 -25.05 -16.06
C PHE A 48 50.50 -23.70 -15.33
N THR A 49 51.07 -23.68 -14.13
CA THR A 49 51.18 -22.46 -13.29
C THR A 49 52.64 -22.08 -13.07
N LEU A 50 52.98 -20.82 -13.31
CA LEU A 50 54.28 -20.21 -13.03
C LEU A 50 54.16 -19.34 -11.77
N SER A 51 54.25 -19.97 -10.59
CA SER A 51 54.09 -19.31 -9.29
C SER A 51 55.23 -18.33 -8.98
N SER A 52 56.45 -18.62 -9.43
CA SER A 52 57.66 -17.81 -9.23
C SER A 52 58.75 -18.18 -10.24
N GLY A 53 59.75 -17.33 -10.43
CA GLY A 53 60.89 -17.61 -11.33
C GLY A 53 60.60 -17.31 -12.81
N SER A 54 61.30 -17.99 -13.71
CA SER A 54 61.12 -17.86 -15.16
C SER A 54 61.23 -19.20 -15.87
N LEU A 55 60.55 -19.33 -17.01
CA LEU A 55 60.61 -20.51 -17.88
C LEU A 55 61.38 -20.15 -19.16
N ASN A 56 62.46 -20.86 -19.45
CA ASN A 56 63.22 -20.71 -20.69
C ASN A 56 62.90 -21.85 -21.66
N ILE A 57 62.58 -21.53 -22.91
CA ILE A 57 62.38 -22.50 -23.98
C ILE A 57 63.63 -22.53 -24.85
N SER A 58 64.27 -23.69 -24.92
CA SER A 58 65.51 -23.84 -25.70
C SER A 58 65.28 -23.67 -27.20
N SER A 59 66.33 -23.25 -27.89
CA SER A 59 66.33 -23.11 -29.35
C SER A 59 65.78 -24.36 -30.05
N GLY A 60 64.85 -24.14 -31.00
CA GLY A 60 64.21 -25.20 -31.76
C GLY A 60 63.18 -26.05 -31.00
N LYS A 61 62.82 -25.68 -29.76
CA LYS A 61 61.75 -26.34 -28.98
C LYS A 61 60.48 -25.50 -28.93
N SER A 62 59.35 -26.16 -28.70
CA SER A 62 58.03 -25.52 -28.67
C SER A 62 57.29 -25.78 -27.37
N PHE A 63 56.70 -24.74 -26.79
CA PHE A 63 55.73 -24.84 -25.70
C PHE A 63 54.33 -24.50 -26.23
N VAL A 64 53.49 -25.53 -26.32
CA VAL A 64 52.15 -25.45 -26.90
C VAL A 64 51.11 -25.61 -25.80
N ILE A 65 50.14 -24.70 -25.73
CA ILE A 65 49.08 -24.70 -24.72
C ILE A 65 47.74 -25.03 -25.37
N ASN A 66 47.16 -26.19 -25.04
CA ASN A 66 45.76 -26.56 -25.32
C ASN A 66 44.84 -26.40 -24.07
N GLY A 67 45.43 -26.06 -22.92
CA GLY A 67 44.76 -25.99 -21.62
C GLY A 67 44.75 -24.58 -21.03
N TYR A 68 45.11 -24.47 -19.74
CA TYR A 68 45.17 -23.22 -18.99
C TYR A 68 46.61 -22.94 -18.53
N LEU A 69 47.17 -21.81 -18.95
CA LEU A 69 48.48 -21.33 -18.52
C LEU A 69 48.30 -20.12 -17.60
N ASP A 70 48.79 -20.20 -16.36
CA ASP A 70 48.92 -19.04 -15.47
C ASP A 70 50.38 -18.60 -15.43
N CYS A 71 50.68 -17.44 -16.01
CA CYS A 71 52.01 -16.87 -15.96
C CYS A 71 52.32 -16.19 -14.62
N GLY A 72 51.33 -15.86 -13.80
CA GLY A 72 51.54 -15.02 -12.62
C GLY A 72 52.32 -13.75 -12.99
N ASN A 73 53.34 -13.43 -12.19
CA ASN A 73 54.30 -12.35 -12.48
C ASN A 73 55.52 -12.85 -13.28
N SER A 74 55.58 -14.14 -13.58
CA SER A 74 56.73 -14.81 -14.20
C SER A 74 56.78 -14.54 -15.71
N ILE A 75 57.97 -14.75 -16.29
CA ILE A 75 58.23 -14.60 -17.72
C ILE A 75 58.57 -15.95 -18.36
N ILE A 76 58.11 -16.14 -19.60
CA ILE A 76 58.51 -17.24 -20.49
C ILE A 76 59.46 -16.66 -21.55
N ASN A 77 60.72 -17.05 -21.56
CA ASN A 77 61.76 -16.52 -22.44
C ASN A 77 62.52 -17.63 -23.20
N GLY A 78 63.63 -17.28 -23.86
CA GLY A 78 64.48 -18.23 -24.61
C GLY A 78 64.25 -18.19 -26.12
N ASP A 79 65.00 -19.02 -26.84
CA ASP A 79 65.06 -19.01 -28.30
C ASP A 79 64.10 -19.98 -28.99
N GLY A 80 63.25 -20.65 -28.20
CA GLY A 80 62.20 -21.52 -28.70
C GLY A 80 60.92 -20.79 -29.11
N ASN A 81 59.88 -21.58 -29.38
CA ASN A 81 58.57 -21.12 -29.84
C ASN A 81 57.50 -21.28 -28.75
N PHE A 82 56.53 -20.37 -28.74
CA PHE A 82 55.33 -20.42 -27.90
C PHE A 82 54.08 -20.40 -28.77
N GLU A 83 53.12 -21.30 -28.50
CA GLU A 83 51.81 -21.28 -29.15
C GLU A 83 50.68 -21.48 -28.12
N LEU A 84 49.77 -20.51 -28.06
CA LEU A 84 48.47 -20.62 -27.38
C LEU A 84 47.42 -21.03 -28.40
N LYS A 85 46.82 -22.21 -28.24
CA LYS A 85 45.82 -22.75 -29.18
C LYS A 85 44.43 -22.14 -28.96
N THR A 86 43.57 -22.24 -29.96
CA THR A 86 42.15 -21.89 -29.87
C THR A 86 41.49 -22.61 -28.68
N ASN A 87 40.55 -21.96 -28.00
CA ASN A 87 39.89 -22.41 -26.77
C ASN A 87 40.80 -22.62 -25.54
N SER A 88 42.10 -22.33 -25.67
CA SER A 88 43.03 -22.36 -24.54
C SER A 88 43.03 -21.04 -23.81
N THR A 89 43.51 -21.02 -22.57
CA THR A 89 43.50 -19.83 -21.73
C THR A 89 44.89 -19.47 -21.26
N ILE A 90 45.22 -18.18 -21.29
CA ILE A 90 46.40 -17.63 -20.63
C ILE A 90 46.00 -16.56 -19.62
N ALA A 91 46.57 -16.62 -18.42
CA ALA A 91 46.44 -15.61 -17.38
C ALA A 91 47.78 -14.92 -17.13
N THR A 92 47.77 -13.61 -16.96
CA THR A 92 48.97 -12.80 -16.71
C THR A 92 48.75 -11.76 -15.63
N LYS A 93 49.78 -11.52 -14.81
CA LYS A 93 49.89 -10.38 -13.89
C LYS A 93 50.98 -9.37 -14.29
N ASN A 94 51.62 -9.60 -15.43
CA ASN A 94 52.66 -8.70 -15.93
C ASN A 94 52.04 -7.35 -16.37
N THR A 95 52.65 -6.23 -15.98
CA THR A 95 52.16 -4.86 -16.25
C THR A 95 52.08 -4.53 -17.73
N GLU A 96 52.91 -5.16 -18.55
CA GLU A 96 52.87 -5.02 -20.01
C GLU A 96 52.00 -6.10 -20.67
N GLY A 97 51.29 -6.93 -19.89
CA GLY A 97 50.36 -7.93 -20.40
C GLY A 97 51.02 -8.95 -21.33
N LEU A 98 50.48 -9.07 -22.54
CA LEU A 98 50.95 -9.98 -23.58
C LEU A 98 51.31 -9.18 -24.83
N ARG A 99 52.45 -9.49 -25.45
CA ARG A 99 52.96 -8.80 -26.65
C ARG A 99 53.27 -9.79 -27.77
N GLU A 100 53.06 -9.38 -29.02
CA GLU A 100 53.35 -10.20 -30.20
C GLU A 100 54.85 -10.41 -30.39
N SER A 101 55.68 -9.46 -29.97
CA SER A 101 57.15 -9.53 -30.05
C SER A 101 57.85 -8.67 -28.96
N GLY A 102 59.19 -8.65 -28.97
CA GLY A 102 59.99 -7.80 -28.07
C GLY A 102 60.22 -8.35 -26.65
N LEU A 103 60.93 -7.60 -25.80
CA LEU A 103 61.34 -8.06 -24.46
C LEU A 103 60.33 -7.73 -23.33
N SER A 104 59.10 -7.43 -23.71
CA SER A 104 58.02 -6.97 -22.82
C SER A 104 56.92 -8.02 -22.66
N GLY A 105 56.16 -7.94 -21.55
CA GLY A 105 55.03 -8.85 -21.27
C GLY A 105 55.43 -10.22 -20.70
N SER A 106 54.45 -11.11 -20.51
CA SER A 106 54.69 -12.45 -19.92
C SER A 106 55.37 -13.44 -20.87
N ILE A 107 55.20 -13.29 -22.19
CA ILE A 107 55.84 -14.16 -23.20
C ILE A 107 56.88 -13.34 -23.92
N GLN A 108 58.15 -13.71 -23.76
CA GLN A 108 59.34 -12.99 -24.21
C GLN A 108 60.29 -13.86 -25.05
N VAL A 109 59.80 -14.97 -25.62
CA VAL A 109 60.63 -15.85 -26.48
C VAL A 109 61.08 -15.11 -27.74
N SER A 110 62.30 -15.36 -28.20
CA SER A 110 62.86 -14.77 -29.43
C SER A 110 62.43 -15.52 -30.70
N GLY A 111 61.97 -16.78 -30.56
CA GLY A 111 61.31 -17.51 -31.63
C GLY A 111 59.85 -17.08 -31.84
N THR A 112 59.05 -17.94 -32.45
CA THR A 112 57.67 -17.62 -32.82
C THR A 112 56.78 -17.49 -31.58
N ARG A 113 56.03 -16.39 -31.47
CA ARG A 113 54.90 -16.23 -30.53
C ARG A 113 53.62 -16.32 -31.33
N LYS A 114 52.77 -17.29 -31.01
CA LYS A 114 51.51 -17.48 -31.71
C LYS A 114 50.35 -17.54 -30.72
N PHE A 115 49.48 -16.55 -30.79
CA PHE A 115 48.26 -16.49 -30.01
C PHE A 115 47.08 -16.71 -30.97
N ASN A 116 46.56 -17.94 -31.02
CA ASN A 116 45.57 -18.30 -32.03
C ASN A 116 44.22 -17.61 -31.77
N ASP A 117 43.50 -17.31 -32.86
CA ASP A 117 42.13 -16.82 -32.82
C ASP A 117 41.25 -17.75 -31.97
N GLY A 118 40.39 -17.13 -31.16
CA GLY A 118 39.48 -17.86 -30.27
C GLY A 118 40.14 -18.42 -28.99
N ALA A 119 41.36 -18.03 -28.66
CA ALA A 119 41.91 -18.23 -27.32
C ALA A 119 41.28 -17.26 -26.28
N ASN A 120 41.49 -17.54 -25.00
CA ASN A 120 40.97 -16.77 -23.87
C ASN A 120 42.10 -16.11 -23.08
N TYR A 121 41.84 -14.90 -22.57
CA TYR A 121 42.85 -14.09 -21.90
C TYR A 121 42.35 -13.58 -20.56
N ILE A 122 43.18 -13.69 -19.53
CA ILE A 122 42.86 -13.21 -18.18
C ILE A 122 43.93 -12.23 -17.73
N PHE A 123 43.51 -11.00 -17.45
CA PHE A 123 44.36 -9.95 -16.88
C PHE A 123 44.09 -9.88 -15.38
N ASN A 124 44.98 -10.51 -14.61
CA ASN A 124 44.92 -10.59 -13.17
C ASN A 124 45.91 -9.60 -12.56
N GLY A 125 45.65 -9.08 -11.36
CA GLY A 125 46.69 -8.38 -10.59
C GLY A 125 46.21 -7.18 -9.80
N THR A 126 47.17 -6.42 -9.31
CA THR A 126 46.95 -5.21 -8.50
C THR A 126 47.75 -4.01 -9.01
N SER A 127 48.52 -4.19 -10.09
CA SER A 127 49.27 -3.14 -10.77
C SER A 127 48.65 -2.92 -12.14
N ALA A 128 48.56 -1.69 -12.61
CA ALA A 128 47.92 -1.38 -13.89
C ALA A 128 48.55 -2.19 -15.03
N GLN A 129 47.70 -2.78 -15.88
CA GLN A 129 48.12 -3.59 -17.02
C GLN A 129 47.72 -2.96 -18.36
N THR A 130 48.37 -3.39 -19.44
CA THR A 130 47.96 -3.08 -20.81
C THR A 130 47.67 -4.36 -21.58
N ILE A 131 46.49 -4.46 -22.21
CA ILE A 131 46.23 -5.45 -23.26
C ILE A 131 47.13 -5.08 -24.44
N GLY A 132 48.16 -5.87 -24.72
CA GLY A 132 49.07 -5.55 -25.81
C GLY A 132 48.57 -5.96 -27.17
N ASP A 133 49.52 -6.01 -28.10
CA ASP A 133 49.34 -6.37 -29.50
C ASP A 133 49.34 -7.89 -29.77
N ALA A 134 49.44 -8.74 -28.73
CA ALA A 134 49.57 -10.19 -28.87
C ALA A 134 48.46 -10.87 -29.68
N PHE A 135 47.25 -10.30 -29.73
CA PHE A 135 46.13 -10.88 -30.46
C PHE A 135 45.21 -9.80 -31.02
N SER A 136 44.59 -10.08 -32.16
CA SER A 136 43.55 -9.25 -32.78
C SER A 136 42.16 -9.87 -32.69
N ASN A 137 42.06 -11.18 -32.41
CA ASN A 137 40.79 -11.87 -32.13
C ASN A 137 40.93 -12.75 -30.89
N CYS A 138 39.88 -12.77 -30.07
CA CYS A 138 39.80 -13.63 -28.90
C CYS A 138 38.38 -14.19 -28.73
N ASN A 139 38.28 -15.29 -27.99
CA ASN A 139 37.00 -15.81 -27.54
C ASN A 139 36.52 -15.06 -26.28
N ASN A 140 37.22 -15.21 -25.16
CA ASN A 140 36.88 -14.53 -23.91
C ASN A 140 38.03 -13.66 -23.39
N ILE A 141 37.68 -12.56 -22.75
CA ILE A 141 38.61 -11.76 -21.94
C ILE A 141 38.05 -11.60 -20.53
N THR A 142 38.89 -11.78 -19.53
CA THR A 142 38.56 -11.50 -18.14
C THR A 142 39.43 -10.38 -17.60
N ILE A 143 38.78 -9.31 -17.14
CA ILE A 143 39.40 -8.19 -16.44
C ILE A 143 39.22 -8.41 -14.94
N ASN A 144 40.31 -8.80 -14.28
CA ASN A 144 40.36 -9.09 -12.86
C ASN A 144 41.59 -8.41 -12.21
N ASN A 145 41.69 -7.11 -12.44
CA ASN A 145 42.81 -6.31 -11.95
C ASN A 145 42.30 -5.03 -11.31
N SER A 146 42.46 -4.89 -9.99
CA SER A 146 41.92 -3.75 -9.23
C SER A 146 42.52 -2.40 -9.64
N ALA A 147 43.75 -2.35 -10.17
CA ALA A 147 44.36 -1.14 -10.69
C ALA A 147 43.90 -0.79 -12.11
N GLY A 148 43.13 -1.67 -12.75
CA GLY A 148 42.59 -1.49 -14.09
C GLY A 148 43.52 -1.98 -15.21
N VAL A 149 42.94 -2.06 -16.39
CA VAL A 149 43.58 -2.54 -17.62
C VAL A 149 43.32 -1.54 -18.74
N SER A 150 44.36 -1.13 -19.45
CA SER A 150 44.24 -0.26 -20.63
C SER A 150 44.34 -1.08 -21.91
N LEU A 151 43.57 -0.70 -22.93
CA LEU A 151 43.75 -1.28 -24.27
C LEU A 151 45.04 -0.73 -24.90
N GLY A 152 45.77 -1.59 -25.58
CA GLY A 152 46.94 -1.24 -26.39
C GLY A 152 46.75 -1.53 -27.88
N ASN A 153 45.63 -2.14 -28.26
CA ASN A 153 45.27 -2.42 -29.64
C ASN A 153 43.74 -2.54 -29.81
N ASN A 154 43.27 -2.52 -31.06
CA ASN A 154 41.91 -2.91 -31.41
C ASN A 154 41.83 -4.43 -31.52
N PHE A 155 40.76 -5.05 -31.02
CA PHE A 155 40.56 -6.49 -31.16
C PHE A 155 39.07 -6.87 -31.20
N PHE A 156 38.81 -8.07 -31.70
CA PHE A 156 37.50 -8.67 -31.82
C PHE A 156 37.23 -9.69 -30.71
N ILE A 157 36.06 -9.62 -30.06
CA ILE A 157 35.59 -10.60 -29.09
C ILE A 157 34.45 -11.41 -29.70
N SER A 158 34.61 -12.73 -29.79
CA SER A 158 33.55 -13.63 -30.23
C SER A 158 32.64 -14.14 -29.11
N GLY A 159 33.19 -14.31 -27.89
CA GLY A 159 32.52 -14.81 -26.70
C GLY A 159 32.21 -13.71 -25.69
N THR A 160 32.81 -13.77 -24.51
CA THR A 160 32.43 -12.96 -23.35
C THR A 160 33.58 -12.08 -22.84
N LEU A 161 33.27 -10.80 -22.61
CA LEU A 161 34.07 -9.92 -21.78
C LEU A 161 33.57 -9.99 -20.34
N TYR A 162 34.37 -10.54 -19.45
CA TYR A 162 34.10 -10.62 -18.01
C TYR A 162 34.75 -9.44 -17.29
N MET A 163 33.93 -8.66 -16.60
CA MET A 163 34.33 -7.54 -15.75
C MET A 163 34.26 -7.95 -14.28
N THR A 164 35.31 -8.61 -13.80
CA THR A 164 35.41 -9.15 -12.43
C THR A 164 35.95 -8.11 -11.44
N ASN A 165 37.05 -7.42 -11.77
CA ASN A 165 37.66 -6.43 -10.88
C ASN A 165 38.45 -5.36 -11.66
N GLY A 166 38.31 -4.11 -11.23
CA GLY A 166 38.90 -2.89 -11.79
C GLY A 166 38.52 -2.56 -13.24
N ASN A 167 38.86 -1.35 -13.66
CA ASN A 167 38.27 -0.72 -14.85
C ASN A 167 39.00 -1.09 -16.14
N LEU A 168 38.30 -0.98 -17.26
CA LEU A 168 38.88 -1.07 -18.60
C LEU A 168 39.00 0.35 -19.18
N ASN A 169 40.15 0.71 -19.73
CA ASN A 169 40.39 2.02 -20.35
C ASN A 169 40.65 1.85 -21.85
N ARG A 170 39.90 2.57 -22.70
CA ARG A 170 40.05 2.50 -24.17
C ARG A 170 41.42 2.92 -24.65
N ASN A 171 42.03 3.94 -24.05
CA ASN A 171 43.30 4.50 -24.54
C ASN A 171 43.33 4.75 -26.07
N GLY A 172 42.21 5.21 -26.65
CA GLY A 172 42.05 5.44 -28.10
C GLY A 172 41.70 4.20 -28.95
N TYR A 173 41.66 3.01 -28.35
CA TYR A 173 41.32 1.75 -29.03
C TYR A 173 39.86 1.33 -28.81
N THR A 174 39.45 0.30 -29.56
CA THR A 174 38.06 -0.19 -29.61
C THR A 174 38.00 -1.70 -29.54
N ILE A 175 37.03 -2.19 -28.77
CA ILE A 175 36.60 -3.59 -28.76
C ILE A 175 35.51 -3.76 -29.80
N ILE A 176 35.67 -4.73 -30.70
CA ILE A 176 34.67 -5.08 -31.70
C ILE A 176 33.95 -6.33 -31.22
N TYR A 177 32.64 -6.21 -30.98
CA TYR A 177 31.82 -7.31 -30.50
C TYR A 177 31.21 -8.09 -31.65
N SER A 178 31.28 -9.43 -31.58
CA SER A 178 30.57 -10.32 -32.52
C SER A 178 29.05 -10.22 -32.37
N ASN A 179 28.32 -10.86 -33.30
CA ASN A 179 26.86 -10.96 -33.24
C ASN A 179 26.31 -11.82 -32.10
N SER A 180 27.17 -12.48 -31.32
CA SER A 180 26.80 -13.26 -30.13
C SER A 180 27.52 -12.80 -28.86
N ALA A 181 28.34 -11.76 -28.94
CA ALA A 181 29.24 -11.41 -27.85
C ALA A 181 28.49 -10.87 -26.62
N THR A 182 29.02 -11.21 -25.45
CA THR A 182 28.41 -10.91 -24.15
C THR A 182 29.34 -10.04 -23.32
N LEU A 183 28.79 -9.04 -22.65
CA LEU A 183 29.44 -8.35 -21.54
C LEU A 183 28.85 -8.86 -20.23
N ASN A 184 29.69 -9.38 -19.34
CA ASN A 184 29.26 -9.89 -18.05
C ASN A 184 29.98 -9.17 -16.90
N TYR A 185 29.21 -8.47 -16.07
CA TYR A 185 29.71 -7.94 -14.80
C TYR A 185 29.44 -8.97 -13.69
N ASN A 186 30.49 -9.65 -13.24
CA ASN A 186 30.46 -10.75 -12.27
C ASN A 186 31.40 -10.53 -11.08
N GLY A 187 31.76 -9.27 -10.81
CA GLY A 187 32.61 -8.87 -9.71
C GLY A 187 31.93 -8.88 -8.34
N THR A 188 32.69 -8.48 -7.32
CA THR A 188 32.28 -8.41 -5.90
C THR A 188 32.39 -7.00 -5.33
N SER A 189 32.43 -5.97 -6.19
CA SER A 189 32.53 -4.57 -5.78
C SER A 189 31.64 -3.74 -6.68
N GLU A 190 31.02 -2.69 -6.12
CA GLU A 190 30.21 -1.77 -6.89
C GLU A 190 31.07 -1.11 -7.97
N ARG A 191 30.47 -0.88 -9.15
CA ARG A 191 31.18 -0.29 -10.28
C ARG A 191 30.26 0.44 -11.23
N THR A 192 30.81 1.44 -11.91
CA THR A 192 30.12 2.15 -12.99
C THR A 192 30.59 1.61 -14.33
N THR A 193 29.66 1.39 -15.25
CA THR A 193 29.97 1.01 -16.64
C THR A 193 30.72 2.14 -17.34
N THR A 194 31.47 1.85 -18.40
CA THR A 194 32.18 2.85 -19.19
C THR A 194 32.05 2.60 -20.70
N ASP A 195 32.44 3.58 -21.51
CA ASP A 195 32.49 3.45 -22.96
C ASP A 195 33.55 2.45 -23.48
N ALA A 196 34.44 1.95 -22.61
CA ALA A 196 35.43 0.96 -22.99
C ALA A 196 34.80 -0.40 -23.24
N GLU A 197 33.97 -0.87 -22.31
CA GLU A 197 33.29 -2.15 -22.40
C GLU A 197 31.84 -2.03 -22.90
N LEU A 198 31.21 -0.85 -22.76
CA LEU A 198 29.83 -0.63 -23.14
C LEU A 198 29.69 0.68 -23.94
N PRO A 199 30.18 0.71 -25.20
CA PRO A 199 30.15 1.91 -26.03
C PRO A 199 28.73 2.26 -26.51
N SER A 200 28.53 3.51 -26.95
CA SER A 200 27.27 4.00 -27.52
C SER A 200 26.85 3.31 -28.83
N SER A 201 27.81 2.76 -29.59
CA SER A 201 27.57 2.07 -30.86
C SER A 201 28.52 0.89 -31.02
N GLY A 202 28.05 -0.20 -31.64
CA GLY A 202 28.87 -1.39 -31.90
C GLY A 202 29.24 -2.19 -30.63
N GLY A 203 28.50 -1.97 -29.53
CA GLY A 203 28.72 -2.63 -28.25
C GLY A 203 28.27 -4.10 -28.21
N PRO A 204 28.32 -4.72 -27.02
CA PRO A 204 27.93 -6.11 -26.81
C PRO A 204 26.47 -6.37 -27.21
N LYS A 205 26.19 -7.59 -27.65
CA LYS A 205 24.83 -8.01 -28.05
C LYS A 205 24.03 -8.48 -26.85
N ASN A 206 24.70 -9.06 -25.87
CA ASN A 206 24.12 -9.50 -24.60
C ASN A 206 24.81 -8.79 -23.43
N LEU A 207 24.02 -8.42 -22.41
CA LEU A 207 24.49 -7.86 -21.15
C LEU A 207 24.05 -8.75 -19.99
N ILE A 208 25.00 -9.19 -19.17
CA ILE A 208 24.75 -9.95 -17.96
C ILE A 208 25.23 -9.14 -16.75
N ILE A 209 24.33 -8.91 -15.80
CA ILE A 209 24.63 -8.30 -14.51
C ILE A 209 24.46 -9.36 -13.44
N SER A 210 25.58 -9.96 -13.00
CA SER A 210 25.62 -10.96 -11.92
C SER A 210 26.36 -10.47 -10.67
N ASN A 211 26.90 -9.26 -10.71
CA ASN A 211 27.55 -8.60 -9.59
C ASN A 211 26.53 -8.18 -8.54
N ASN A 212 26.60 -8.80 -7.36
CA ASN A 212 25.70 -8.53 -6.24
C ASN A 212 26.01 -7.22 -5.50
N SER A 213 27.18 -6.63 -5.72
CA SER A 213 27.58 -5.36 -5.10
C SER A 213 27.06 -4.13 -5.84
N GLY A 214 26.66 -4.26 -7.11
CA GLY A 214 26.14 -3.15 -7.91
C GLY A 214 26.88 -2.89 -9.21
N VAL A 215 26.12 -2.62 -10.26
CA VAL A 215 26.60 -2.05 -11.53
C VAL A 215 25.76 -0.82 -11.84
N ILE A 216 26.41 0.34 -11.96
CA ILE A 216 25.78 1.62 -12.27
C ILE A 216 25.91 1.89 -13.76
N LEU A 217 24.79 2.15 -14.43
CA LEU A 217 24.77 2.58 -15.83
C LEU A 217 25.24 4.03 -15.93
N HIS A 218 26.23 4.31 -16.77
CA HIS A 218 26.81 5.66 -16.89
C HIS A 218 26.14 6.55 -17.92
N ALA A 219 25.42 5.97 -18.88
CA ALA A 219 24.77 6.70 -19.97
C ALA A 219 23.73 5.81 -20.67
N ASN A 220 22.91 6.40 -21.54
CA ASN A 220 21.91 5.67 -22.34
C ASN A 220 22.59 4.68 -23.28
N ARG A 221 22.21 3.40 -23.25
CA ARG A 221 22.85 2.34 -24.07
C ARG A 221 21.82 1.52 -24.82
N SER A 222 22.23 0.98 -25.97
CA SER A 222 21.43 0.05 -26.75
C SER A 222 22.06 -1.33 -26.70
N ILE A 223 21.25 -2.34 -26.34
CA ILE A 223 21.63 -3.75 -26.39
C ILE A 223 20.70 -4.43 -27.40
N SER A 224 21.22 -5.23 -28.31
CA SER A 224 20.39 -5.73 -29.42
C SER A 224 19.71 -7.07 -29.16
N THR A 225 20.21 -7.88 -28.22
CA THR A 225 19.75 -9.26 -28.04
C THR A 225 19.15 -9.47 -26.66
N SER A 226 19.94 -9.48 -25.58
CA SER A 226 19.42 -9.76 -24.24
C SER A 226 20.10 -8.97 -23.13
N VAL A 227 19.33 -8.65 -22.08
CA VAL A 227 19.83 -8.16 -20.80
C VAL A 227 19.32 -9.09 -19.71
N TYR A 228 20.24 -9.66 -18.95
CA TYR A 228 19.94 -10.57 -17.85
C TYR A 228 20.50 -10.04 -16.54
N VAL A 229 19.63 -9.78 -15.56
CA VAL A 229 20.00 -9.21 -14.26
C VAL A 229 19.73 -10.23 -13.16
N SER A 230 20.79 -10.82 -12.59
CA SER A 230 20.72 -11.64 -11.38
C SER A 230 21.40 -10.99 -10.17
N GLY A 231 22.27 -10.01 -10.38
CA GLY A 231 22.89 -9.18 -9.35
C GLY A 231 22.13 -7.87 -9.12
N VAL A 232 22.86 -6.78 -8.89
CA VAL A 232 22.29 -5.43 -8.68
C VAL A 232 22.61 -4.55 -9.87
N PHE A 233 21.59 -4.03 -10.56
CA PHE A 233 21.73 -3.11 -11.67
C PHE A 233 21.07 -1.76 -11.36
N ASP A 234 21.88 -0.71 -11.22
CA ASP A 234 21.42 0.65 -11.02
C ASP A 234 21.41 1.40 -12.35
N MET A 235 20.22 1.70 -12.84
CA MET A 235 20.05 2.41 -14.11
C MET A 235 19.99 3.93 -13.93
N GLY A 236 19.85 4.43 -12.70
CA GLY A 236 19.62 5.84 -12.40
C GLY A 236 18.57 6.46 -13.32
N ASN A 237 18.95 7.53 -14.02
CA ASN A 237 18.10 8.22 -14.98
C ASN A 237 18.31 7.76 -16.45
N TYR A 238 19.19 6.78 -16.67
CA TYR A 238 19.58 6.33 -18.01
C TYR A 238 18.72 5.19 -18.55
N THR A 239 18.78 5.00 -19.86
CA THR A 239 17.98 4.01 -20.58
C THR A 239 18.80 2.84 -21.12
N ILE A 240 18.21 1.65 -21.10
CA ILE A 240 18.59 0.54 -21.97
C ILE A 240 17.50 0.38 -23.04
N SER A 241 17.91 0.50 -24.30
CA SER A 241 17.04 0.45 -25.48
C SER A 241 17.43 -0.67 -26.47
N GLY A 242 16.59 -0.91 -27.47
CA GLY A 242 16.87 -1.84 -28.58
C GLY A 242 15.89 -3.03 -28.65
N GLY A 243 16.17 -3.98 -29.54
CA GLY A 243 15.40 -5.23 -29.73
C GLY A 243 15.55 -6.24 -28.59
N THR A 244 15.87 -5.78 -27.39
CA THR A 244 16.38 -6.58 -26.28
C THR A 244 15.28 -7.30 -25.52
N ASP A 245 15.42 -8.62 -25.35
CA ASP A 245 14.76 -9.32 -24.25
C ASP A 245 15.38 -8.90 -22.92
N PHE A 246 14.56 -8.56 -21.93
CA PHE A 246 15.01 -8.03 -20.64
C PHE A 246 14.47 -8.89 -19.51
N SER A 247 15.37 -9.59 -18.81
CA SER A 247 15.01 -10.54 -17.75
C SER A 247 15.62 -10.13 -16.42
N VAL A 248 14.76 -10.03 -15.39
CA VAL A 248 15.12 -9.57 -14.05
C VAL A 248 14.84 -10.66 -13.04
N TYR A 249 15.89 -11.07 -12.34
CA TYR A 249 15.88 -12.00 -11.21
C TYR A 249 16.53 -11.40 -9.95
N GLY A 250 17.37 -10.37 -10.12
CA GLY A 250 18.09 -9.69 -9.06
C GLY A 250 17.43 -8.39 -8.60
N THR A 251 18.25 -7.36 -8.37
CA THR A 251 17.81 -6.03 -7.95
C THR A 251 17.94 -5.03 -9.10
N ILE A 252 16.90 -4.22 -9.33
CA ILE A 252 16.98 -3.04 -10.19
C ILE A 252 16.74 -1.78 -9.39
N LYS A 253 17.57 -0.76 -9.64
CA LYS A 253 17.44 0.56 -9.03
C LYS A 253 17.19 1.62 -10.10
N THR A 254 16.36 2.60 -9.78
CA THR A 254 16.05 3.73 -10.68
C THR A 254 15.86 5.03 -9.92
N SER A 255 16.34 6.12 -10.53
CA SER A 255 16.02 7.49 -10.12
C SER A 255 15.17 8.25 -11.14
N LYS A 256 14.66 7.54 -12.14
CA LYS A 256 13.96 8.14 -13.27
C LYS A 256 12.51 8.45 -12.90
N SER A 257 12.01 9.63 -13.28
CA SER A 257 10.62 10.04 -13.03
C SER A 257 9.59 9.11 -13.69
N THR A 258 9.85 8.61 -14.89
CA THR A 258 8.97 7.63 -15.54
C THR A 258 9.14 6.20 -15.02
N GLY A 259 9.89 6.01 -13.92
CA GLY A 259 10.16 4.71 -13.33
C GLY A 259 10.90 3.76 -14.27
N LEU A 260 10.76 2.46 -13.98
CA LEU A 260 11.38 1.39 -14.76
C LEU A 260 10.95 1.42 -16.23
N ALA A 261 9.71 1.84 -16.52
CA ALA A 261 9.17 1.95 -17.88
C ALA A 261 9.99 2.89 -18.77
N GLY A 262 10.52 3.97 -18.23
CA GLY A 262 11.40 4.85 -19.00
C GLY A 262 12.88 4.49 -18.92
N ASN A 263 13.28 3.63 -17.99
CA ASN A 263 14.63 3.06 -17.98
C ASN A 263 14.74 1.95 -19.04
N ILE A 264 13.75 1.07 -19.15
CA ILE A 264 13.77 -0.11 -20.02
C ILE A 264 12.84 0.12 -21.21
N THR A 265 13.35 0.78 -22.25
CA THR A 265 12.61 1.09 -23.47
C THR A 265 12.83 0.02 -24.55
N SER A 266 13.23 -1.19 -24.16
CA SER A 266 13.45 -2.29 -25.11
C SER A 266 12.13 -2.71 -25.79
N THR A 267 12.20 -3.18 -27.03
CA THR A 267 11.04 -3.68 -27.77
C THR A 267 10.85 -5.19 -27.64
N GLY A 268 11.82 -5.91 -27.06
CA GLY A 268 11.73 -7.34 -26.79
C GLY A 268 10.87 -7.69 -25.58
N THR A 269 10.86 -8.98 -25.24
CA THR A 269 10.12 -9.55 -24.12
C THR A 269 10.68 -9.03 -22.81
N LYS A 270 9.81 -8.66 -21.86
CA LYS A 270 10.23 -8.19 -20.54
C LYS A 270 9.73 -9.17 -19.49
N TYR A 271 10.64 -9.79 -18.78
CA TYR A 271 10.34 -10.73 -17.71
C TYR A 271 10.85 -10.19 -16.38
N PHE A 272 9.93 -10.03 -15.44
CA PHE A 272 10.18 -9.53 -14.10
C PHE A 272 9.83 -10.65 -13.11
N SER A 273 10.85 -11.28 -12.53
CA SER A 273 10.64 -12.41 -11.61
C SER A 273 10.03 -11.96 -10.29
N SER A 274 9.16 -12.79 -9.71
CA SER A 274 8.65 -12.63 -8.34
C SER A 274 9.76 -12.67 -7.28
N THR A 275 10.98 -13.09 -7.63
CA THR A 275 12.16 -13.08 -6.74
C THR A 275 12.92 -11.75 -6.73
N SER A 276 12.55 -10.81 -7.60
CA SER A 276 13.30 -9.55 -7.82
C SER A 276 13.03 -8.50 -6.74
N LYS A 277 14.02 -7.62 -6.52
CA LYS A 277 13.90 -6.41 -5.69
C LYS A 277 13.93 -5.15 -6.56
N TYR A 278 13.08 -4.18 -6.24
CA TYR A 278 13.03 -2.88 -6.92
C TYR A 278 13.31 -1.74 -5.95
N VAL A 279 14.23 -0.85 -6.32
CA VAL A 279 14.63 0.30 -5.51
C VAL A 279 14.36 1.58 -6.30
N PHE A 280 13.55 2.46 -5.73
CA PHE A 280 13.20 3.75 -6.32
C PHE A 280 13.79 4.86 -5.48
N TYR A 281 14.74 5.61 -6.02
CA TYR A 281 15.48 6.65 -5.29
C TYR A 281 15.46 7.99 -6.02
N GLY A 282 16.00 9.03 -5.39
CA GLY A 282 16.08 10.38 -5.96
C GLY A 282 15.05 11.33 -5.35
N ASN A 283 14.64 12.32 -6.14
CA ASN A 283 13.76 13.41 -5.71
C ASN A 283 12.77 13.83 -6.81
N GLU A 284 12.44 12.92 -7.72
CA GLU A 284 11.48 13.19 -8.80
C GLU A 284 10.05 13.22 -8.24
N THR A 285 9.27 14.26 -8.52
CA THR A 285 7.93 14.45 -7.94
C THR A 285 6.86 13.52 -8.52
N ASN A 286 7.08 13.01 -9.72
CA ASN A 286 6.12 12.17 -10.43
C ASN A 286 6.70 10.77 -10.67
N GLN A 287 7.57 10.29 -9.77
CA GLN A 287 8.14 8.96 -9.93
C GLN A 287 7.05 7.90 -9.86
N VAL A 288 7.05 6.99 -10.83
CA VAL A 288 6.17 5.82 -10.84
C VAL A 288 6.97 4.54 -10.73
N THR A 289 6.35 3.43 -10.34
CA THR A 289 7.02 2.13 -10.40
C THR A 289 7.34 1.72 -11.84
N GLY A 290 6.37 1.89 -12.75
CA GLY A 290 6.48 1.53 -14.17
C GLY A 290 6.49 0.02 -14.40
N HIS A 291 6.21 -0.39 -15.65
CA HIS A 291 6.09 -1.79 -16.13
C HIS A 291 5.08 -2.69 -15.39
N SER A 292 4.61 -3.73 -16.07
CA SER A 292 3.49 -4.59 -15.65
C SER A 292 3.91 -5.79 -14.82
N PHE A 293 4.82 -5.64 -13.85
CA PHE A 293 5.05 -6.71 -12.89
C PHE A 293 3.95 -6.68 -11.82
N SER A 294 3.28 -7.81 -11.61
CA SER A 294 2.20 -7.96 -10.64
C SER A 294 2.65 -8.56 -9.31
N GLU A 295 3.87 -9.09 -9.26
CA GLU A 295 4.43 -9.74 -8.07
C GLU A 295 5.94 -9.52 -8.02
N CYS A 296 6.48 -9.27 -6.82
CA CYS A 296 7.92 -9.18 -6.60
C CYS A 296 8.31 -9.52 -5.16
N ARG A 297 9.62 -9.67 -4.93
CA ARG A 297 10.14 -10.00 -3.61
C ARG A 297 10.10 -8.80 -2.70
N SER A 298 10.61 -7.67 -3.18
CA SER A 298 10.70 -6.47 -2.35
C SER A 298 10.64 -5.18 -3.14
N ILE A 299 10.05 -4.16 -2.52
CA ILE A 299 10.10 -2.77 -2.97
C ILE A 299 10.76 -1.94 -1.88
N GLU A 300 11.68 -1.06 -2.27
CA GLU A 300 12.34 -0.09 -1.40
C GLU A 300 12.16 1.31 -1.99
N ILE A 301 11.55 2.20 -1.21
CA ILE A 301 11.28 3.59 -1.57
C ILE A 301 12.25 4.50 -0.83
N LEU A 302 13.18 5.06 -1.58
CA LEU A 302 14.18 6.04 -1.16
C LEU A 302 13.96 7.42 -1.79
N ASN A 303 12.91 7.60 -2.60
CA ASN A 303 12.58 8.89 -3.19
C ASN A 303 11.76 9.74 -2.23
N SER A 304 12.36 10.84 -1.76
CA SER A 304 11.76 11.81 -0.82
C SER A 304 10.40 12.37 -1.22
N ASN A 305 10.11 12.48 -2.51
CA ASN A 305 8.82 12.96 -3.02
C ASN A 305 7.77 11.86 -3.20
N GLY A 306 8.16 10.61 -2.93
CA GLY A 306 7.31 9.43 -3.05
C GLY A 306 7.29 8.82 -4.45
N VAL A 307 6.65 7.65 -4.54
CA VAL A 307 6.57 6.84 -5.77
C VAL A 307 5.15 6.33 -5.95
N THR A 308 4.57 6.53 -7.12
CA THR A 308 3.20 6.08 -7.44
C THR A 308 3.21 4.70 -8.08
N LEU A 309 2.34 3.80 -7.60
CA LEU A 309 2.13 2.49 -8.21
C LEU A 309 1.52 2.63 -9.61
N SER A 310 2.12 1.93 -10.59
CA SER A 310 1.56 1.84 -11.94
C SER A 310 0.63 0.63 -12.13
N ASN A 311 0.73 -0.38 -11.26
CA ASN A 311 -0.01 -1.64 -11.35
C ASN A 311 -0.36 -2.14 -9.95
N ASN A 312 -1.28 -3.10 -9.88
CA ASN A 312 -1.49 -3.87 -8.65
C ASN A 312 -0.26 -4.76 -8.41
N ILE A 313 0.30 -4.75 -7.20
CA ILE A 313 1.53 -5.47 -6.87
C ILE A 313 1.35 -6.31 -5.61
N THR A 314 1.79 -7.56 -5.67
CA THR A 314 1.98 -8.44 -4.51
C THR A 314 3.46 -8.50 -4.12
N LEU A 315 3.75 -8.33 -2.81
CA LEU A 315 5.09 -8.45 -2.23
C LEU A 315 5.21 -9.74 -1.43
N THR A 316 6.27 -10.51 -1.69
CA THR A 316 6.50 -11.78 -0.97
C THR A 316 7.45 -11.67 0.22
N GLN A 317 8.24 -10.60 0.35
CA GLN A 317 9.22 -10.45 1.43
C GLN A 317 9.26 -9.07 2.10
N ASN A 318 9.53 -7.96 1.41
CA ASN A 318 9.75 -6.69 2.12
C ASN A 318 9.17 -5.48 1.39
N LEU A 319 8.49 -4.62 2.14
CA LEU A 319 8.24 -3.24 1.77
C LEU A 319 9.06 -2.33 2.68
N ASP A 320 9.96 -1.54 2.11
CA ASP A 320 10.68 -0.50 2.84
C ASP A 320 10.26 0.87 2.28
N VAL A 321 9.74 1.75 3.14
CA VAL A 321 9.35 3.12 2.78
C VAL A 321 10.24 4.19 3.42
N SER A 322 11.41 3.82 3.94
CA SER A 322 12.30 4.68 4.75
C SER A 322 12.72 6.02 4.15
N GLY A 323 12.64 6.20 2.82
CA GLY A 323 12.95 7.47 2.18
C GLY A 323 11.79 8.16 1.49
N GLY A 324 10.55 7.64 1.53
CA GLY A 324 9.41 8.30 0.89
C GLY A 324 8.11 7.51 0.89
N LYS A 325 7.00 8.18 0.53
CA LYS A 325 5.67 7.57 0.48
C LYS A 325 5.53 6.62 -0.73
N LEU A 326 4.88 5.48 -0.54
CA LEU A 326 4.37 4.66 -1.65
C LEU A 326 2.92 5.04 -1.92
N ILE A 327 2.65 5.70 -3.05
CA ILE A 327 1.34 6.24 -3.40
C ILE A 327 0.57 5.20 -4.21
N LEU A 328 -0.62 4.82 -3.73
CA LEU A 328 -1.40 3.77 -4.36
C LEU A 328 -2.17 4.24 -5.60
N GLY A 329 -2.70 5.47 -5.59
CA GLY A 329 -3.62 5.92 -6.63
C GLY A 329 -4.84 4.98 -6.70
N ASP A 330 -5.12 4.44 -7.88
CA ASP A 330 -6.20 3.47 -8.12
C ASP A 330 -5.73 2.00 -8.04
N LYS A 331 -4.50 1.75 -7.58
CA LYS A 331 -3.87 0.42 -7.56
C LYS A 331 -3.81 -0.17 -6.16
N ASN A 332 -3.80 -1.49 -6.11
CA ASN A 332 -3.75 -2.26 -4.89
C ASN A 332 -2.33 -2.76 -4.59
N LEU A 333 -1.94 -2.69 -3.32
CA LEU A 333 -0.72 -3.25 -2.81
C LEU A 333 -1.03 -4.42 -1.89
N THR A 334 -0.55 -5.62 -2.20
CA THR A 334 -0.72 -6.81 -1.37
C THR A 334 0.58 -7.17 -0.68
N ILE A 335 0.56 -7.19 0.65
CA ILE A 335 1.66 -7.65 1.50
C ILE A 335 1.43 -9.13 1.82
N GLY A 336 2.30 -9.99 1.31
CA GLY A 336 2.25 -11.44 1.53
C GLY A 336 2.41 -11.83 3.00
N ALA A 337 2.06 -13.08 3.32
CA ALA A 337 1.98 -13.57 4.70
C ALA A 337 3.30 -13.51 5.49
N ASP A 338 4.41 -13.70 4.79
CA ASP A 338 5.75 -13.64 5.37
C ASP A 338 6.45 -12.30 5.10
N ALA A 339 5.75 -11.35 4.47
CA ALA A 339 6.33 -10.08 4.12
C ALA A 339 6.36 -9.11 5.31
N THR A 340 7.44 -8.37 5.45
CA THR A 340 7.64 -7.34 6.47
C THR A 340 7.52 -5.94 5.87
N ILE A 341 7.18 -4.98 6.71
CA ILE A 341 7.11 -3.56 6.34
C ILE A 341 8.02 -2.79 7.28
N THR A 342 8.92 -1.97 6.74
CA THR A 342 9.94 -1.21 7.49
C THR A 342 10.00 0.25 7.03
N GLY A 343 10.66 1.10 7.82
CA GLY A 343 10.92 2.48 7.44
C GLY A 343 9.70 3.42 7.51
N TYR A 344 8.56 2.96 8.02
CA TYR A 344 7.36 3.77 8.11
C TYR A 344 7.34 4.71 9.33
N GLY A 345 6.60 5.80 9.23
CA GLY A 345 6.41 6.81 10.26
C GLY A 345 5.59 7.99 9.76
N SER A 346 5.56 9.09 10.51
CA SER A 346 4.77 10.28 10.17
C SER A 346 5.07 10.88 8.80
N ASN A 347 6.32 10.74 8.32
CA ASN A 347 6.75 11.24 7.01
C ASN A 347 6.65 10.19 5.89
N TYR A 348 6.63 8.90 6.24
CA TYR A 348 6.85 7.80 5.32
C TYR A 348 5.81 6.69 5.53
N TYR A 349 4.96 6.48 4.54
CA TYR A 349 3.85 5.54 4.67
C TYR A 349 3.28 5.18 3.30
N VAL A 350 2.38 4.20 3.27
CA VAL A 350 1.57 3.87 2.10
C VAL A 350 0.42 4.87 1.98
N ASN A 351 0.42 5.68 0.94
CA ASN A 351 -0.57 6.74 0.74
C ASN A 351 -1.79 6.22 -0.03
N THR A 352 -2.95 6.15 0.64
CA THR A 352 -4.24 5.70 0.10
C THR A 352 -5.07 6.89 -0.41
N ASN A 353 -4.49 7.68 -1.32
CA ASN A 353 -5.05 8.97 -1.79
C ASN A 353 -6.25 8.87 -2.75
N SER A 354 -6.63 7.67 -3.17
CA SER A 354 -7.74 7.44 -4.10
C SER A 354 -8.40 6.09 -3.78
N THR A 355 -8.73 5.26 -4.78
CA THR A 355 -9.45 3.99 -4.59
C THR A 355 -8.55 2.80 -4.29
N GLY A 356 -7.23 2.96 -4.36
CA GLY A 356 -6.26 1.91 -4.09
C GLY A 356 -6.25 1.46 -2.63
N LEU A 357 -6.15 0.14 -2.43
CA LEU A 357 -6.20 -0.49 -1.12
C LEU A 357 -4.88 -1.19 -0.78
N MET A 358 -4.52 -1.18 0.51
CA MET A 358 -3.44 -2.01 1.03
C MET A 358 -4.02 -3.30 1.61
N TYR A 359 -3.64 -4.45 1.07
CA TYR A 359 -3.96 -5.77 1.57
C TYR A 359 -2.82 -6.31 2.43
N ARG A 360 -3.13 -6.95 3.55
CA ARG A 360 -2.14 -7.60 4.41
C ARG A 360 -2.74 -8.84 5.06
N TYR A 361 -1.94 -9.91 5.10
CA TYR A 361 -2.27 -11.11 5.85
C TYR A 361 -2.24 -10.85 7.36
N CYS A 362 -3.31 -11.23 8.04
CA CYS A 362 -3.49 -11.05 9.47
C CYS A 362 -3.54 -12.43 10.15
N LYS A 363 -2.71 -12.61 11.19
CA LYS A 363 -2.62 -13.84 11.99
C LYS A 363 -3.47 -13.73 13.25
N THR A 364 -3.86 -14.87 13.80
CA THR A 364 -4.64 -14.92 15.05
C THR A 364 -3.78 -14.45 16.21
N ASN A 365 -4.35 -13.61 17.09
CA ASN A 365 -3.71 -13.05 18.28
C ASN A 365 -2.41 -12.26 18.00
N SER A 366 -2.26 -11.71 16.78
CA SER A 366 -1.12 -10.88 16.39
C SER A 366 -1.57 -9.59 15.74
N ASP A 367 -0.90 -8.48 16.06
CA ASP A 367 -1.18 -7.18 15.45
C ASP A 367 -0.63 -7.12 14.03
N ALA A 368 -1.52 -6.93 13.05
CA ALA A 368 -1.17 -6.59 11.69
C ALA A 368 -1.37 -5.09 11.46
N LEU A 369 -0.28 -4.32 11.54
CA LEU A 369 -0.26 -2.88 11.30
C LEU A 369 -0.36 -2.55 9.80
N PHE A 370 -1.23 -1.62 9.42
CA PHE A 370 -1.28 -1.02 8.11
C PHE A 370 -0.66 0.37 8.23
N PRO A 371 0.61 0.58 7.79
CA PRO A 371 1.26 1.88 7.85
C PRO A 371 0.76 2.76 6.70
N ILE A 372 -0.51 3.14 6.79
CA ILE A 372 -1.24 3.90 5.78
C ILE A 372 -1.45 5.35 6.21
N GLY A 373 -1.76 6.20 5.24
CA GLY A 373 -2.11 7.60 5.45
C GLY A 373 -2.70 8.22 4.19
N ASN A 374 -3.16 9.46 4.30
CA ASN A 374 -3.54 10.30 3.16
C ASN A 374 -2.77 11.63 3.23
N SER A 375 -3.40 12.73 3.62
CA SER A 375 -2.67 13.98 3.91
C SER A 375 -1.68 13.84 5.08
N ALA A 376 -1.99 12.95 6.03
CA ALA A 376 -1.15 12.62 7.17
C ALA A 376 -1.07 11.09 7.39
N TYR A 377 -0.14 10.68 8.26
CA TYR A 377 -0.01 9.28 8.68
C TYR A 377 -1.11 8.92 9.69
N ASN A 378 -1.96 7.96 9.33
CA ASN A 378 -3.12 7.54 10.10
C ASN A 378 -3.27 6.00 10.07
N PRO A 379 -2.30 5.27 10.67
CA PRO A 379 -2.25 3.83 10.56
C PRO A 379 -3.46 3.17 11.21
N ALA A 380 -3.76 1.96 10.75
CA ALA A 380 -4.75 1.07 11.33
C ALA A 380 -4.08 -0.25 11.73
N THR A 381 -4.60 -0.94 12.73
CA THR A 381 -4.15 -2.29 13.11
C THR A 381 -5.34 -3.22 13.12
N VAL A 382 -5.17 -4.39 12.53
CA VAL A 382 -6.13 -5.50 12.61
C VAL A 382 -5.51 -6.59 13.46
N ARG A 383 -6.25 -7.07 14.47
CA ARG A 383 -5.88 -8.25 15.25
C ARG A 383 -7.05 -9.22 15.25
N ILE A 384 -6.86 -10.40 14.69
CA ILE A 384 -7.87 -11.45 14.74
C ILE A 384 -7.91 -12.04 16.15
N THR A 385 -9.06 -12.00 16.81
CA THR A 385 -9.27 -12.53 18.17
C THR A 385 -10.08 -13.82 18.18
N GLY A 386 -10.72 -14.17 17.07
CA GLY A 386 -11.39 -15.46 16.86
C GLY A 386 -11.75 -15.70 15.40
N GLY A 387 -11.76 -16.96 14.96
CA GLY A 387 -12.01 -17.33 13.56
C GLY A 387 -10.73 -17.62 12.78
N GLU A 388 -10.82 -17.55 11.44
CA GLU A 388 -9.75 -17.94 10.51
C GLU A 388 -8.80 -16.78 10.17
N GLU A 389 -7.51 -17.11 10.03
CA GLU A 389 -6.48 -16.19 9.52
C GLU A 389 -6.71 -15.85 8.05
N GLY A 390 -6.26 -14.67 7.60
CA GLY A 390 -6.35 -14.32 6.19
C GLY A 390 -6.09 -12.85 5.90
N ASN A 391 -6.42 -12.44 4.67
CA ASN A 391 -6.15 -11.08 4.20
C ASN A 391 -7.23 -10.08 4.63
N PHE A 392 -6.80 -8.92 5.11
CA PHE A 392 -7.62 -7.72 5.25
C PHE A 392 -7.13 -6.65 4.30
N SER A 393 -8.04 -5.82 3.82
CA SER A 393 -7.70 -4.60 3.09
C SER A 393 -8.05 -3.38 3.93
N VAL A 394 -7.15 -2.40 3.98
CA VAL A 394 -7.39 -1.14 4.68
C VAL A 394 -6.97 0.05 3.82
N SER A 395 -7.78 1.11 3.87
CA SER A 395 -7.45 2.45 3.38
C SER A 395 -7.94 3.51 4.35
N VAL A 396 -7.37 4.72 4.25
CA VAL A 396 -7.78 5.87 5.06
C VAL A 396 -8.01 7.10 4.18
N LYS A 397 -9.02 7.90 4.51
CA LYS A 397 -9.39 9.13 3.80
C LYS A 397 -9.55 10.30 4.79
N ASP A 398 -9.39 11.50 4.24
CA ASP A 398 -9.54 12.77 4.97
C ASP A 398 -10.98 13.34 4.92
N SER A 399 -11.92 12.51 4.48
CA SER A 399 -13.33 12.84 4.31
C SER A 399 -14.18 11.61 4.55
N TYR A 400 -15.44 11.81 4.94
CA TYR A 400 -16.38 10.72 5.10
C TYR A 400 -16.99 10.34 3.75
N THR A 401 -17.04 9.04 3.45
CA THR A 401 -17.82 8.52 2.33
C THR A 401 -19.31 8.66 2.63
N ASN A 402 -19.70 8.48 3.90
CA ASN A 402 -21.04 8.73 4.42
C ASN A 402 -20.92 9.57 5.68
N ASN A 403 -21.64 10.68 5.81
CA ASN A 403 -21.47 11.53 7.00
C ASN A 403 -21.95 10.79 8.27
N PRO A 404 -21.17 10.76 9.36
CA PRO A 404 -21.70 10.38 10.66
C PRO A 404 -22.79 11.38 11.09
N PRO A 405 -23.74 10.99 11.95
CA PRO A 405 -24.86 11.85 12.33
C PRO A 405 -24.44 13.16 13.02
N ASP A 406 -23.41 13.13 13.88
CA ASP A 406 -22.76 14.34 14.40
C ASP A 406 -21.24 14.33 14.07
N PRO A 407 -20.84 14.86 12.90
CA PRO A 407 -19.44 14.94 12.51
C PRO A 407 -18.59 15.82 13.42
N THR A 408 -19.21 16.74 14.19
CA THR A 408 -18.46 17.65 15.07
C THR A 408 -17.87 16.91 16.28
N LYS A 409 -18.41 15.73 16.59
CA LYS A 409 -17.92 14.81 17.64
C LYS A 409 -17.14 13.63 17.06
N CYS A 410 -16.63 13.73 15.83
CA CYS A 410 -15.87 12.68 15.17
C CYS A 410 -14.47 13.16 14.78
N VAL A 411 -13.55 12.22 14.60
CA VAL A 411 -12.27 12.50 13.94
C VAL A 411 -12.50 12.71 12.44
N THR A 412 -11.69 13.56 11.82
CA THR A 412 -11.77 13.92 10.39
C THR A 412 -11.12 12.86 9.47
N ARG A 413 -11.13 11.60 9.92
CA ARG A 413 -10.54 10.45 9.22
C ARG A 413 -11.58 9.34 9.16
N GLU A 414 -11.64 8.69 8.01
CA GLU A 414 -12.44 7.49 7.78
C GLU A 414 -11.53 6.36 7.35
N TRP A 415 -11.63 5.21 8.03
CA TRP A 415 -10.94 3.99 7.63
C TRP A 415 -11.93 3.05 6.95
N ASN A 416 -11.61 2.62 5.73
CA ASN A 416 -12.34 1.54 5.08
C ASN A 416 -11.56 0.25 5.31
N VAL A 417 -12.16 -0.68 6.06
CA VAL A 417 -11.61 -2.01 6.35
C VAL A 417 -12.51 -3.02 5.66
N SER A 418 -11.92 -4.00 4.98
CA SER A 418 -12.66 -5.13 4.43
C SER A 418 -12.00 -6.44 4.77
N ASN A 419 -12.83 -7.42 5.11
CA ASN A 419 -12.41 -8.79 5.32
C ASN A 419 -12.31 -9.52 3.98
N ASN A 420 -11.15 -10.10 3.70
CA ASN A 420 -10.87 -10.90 2.52
C ASN A 420 -10.34 -12.30 2.92
N THR A 421 -10.65 -12.78 4.13
CA THR A 421 -10.15 -14.06 4.68
C THR A 421 -10.97 -15.28 4.26
N GLY A 422 -12.08 -15.11 3.52
CA GLY A 422 -12.99 -16.20 3.14
C GLY A 422 -13.94 -16.66 4.25
N GLY A 423 -13.60 -16.42 5.52
CA GLY A 423 -14.45 -16.66 6.70
C GLY A 423 -15.01 -15.37 7.32
N ASN A 424 -15.60 -15.47 8.52
CA ASN A 424 -16.13 -14.33 9.30
C ASN A 424 -15.38 -14.20 10.64
N PRO A 425 -14.12 -13.74 10.64
CA PRO A 425 -13.34 -13.58 11.85
C PRO A 425 -13.93 -12.47 12.74
N THR A 426 -13.75 -12.64 14.05
CA THR A 426 -13.90 -11.59 15.04
C THR A 426 -12.55 -10.92 15.25
N VAL A 427 -12.51 -9.59 15.22
CA VAL A 427 -11.28 -8.82 15.32
C VAL A 427 -11.36 -7.71 16.35
N THR A 428 -10.18 -7.30 16.82
CA THR A 428 -9.93 -5.99 17.40
C THR A 428 -9.34 -5.08 16.31
N LEU A 429 -9.92 -3.89 16.16
CA LEU A 429 -9.38 -2.83 15.30
C LEU A 429 -8.75 -1.74 16.16
N LYS A 430 -7.62 -1.21 15.69
CA LYS A 430 -7.00 -0.01 16.27
C LYS A 430 -6.82 1.05 15.21
N PHE A 431 -7.16 2.29 15.52
CA PHE A 431 -7.05 3.44 14.62
C PHE A 431 -6.23 4.54 15.29
N GLN A 432 -5.31 5.14 14.53
CA GLN A 432 -4.50 6.25 15.00
C GLN A 432 -4.86 7.55 14.27
N PHE A 433 -5.13 8.60 15.04
CA PHE A 433 -5.27 9.97 14.52
C PHE A 433 -4.35 10.94 15.25
N ASN A 434 -3.95 12.00 14.56
CA ASN A 434 -3.06 13.03 15.08
C ASN A 434 -3.85 14.11 15.84
N THR A 435 -3.17 14.82 16.74
CA THR A 435 -3.78 15.95 17.46
C THR A 435 -4.26 17.02 16.47
N GLY A 436 -5.50 17.48 16.62
CA GLY A 436 -6.13 18.46 15.73
C GLY A 436 -6.90 17.85 14.54
N GLU A 437 -6.84 16.54 14.33
CA GLU A 437 -7.61 15.85 13.27
C GLU A 437 -9.03 15.49 13.71
N TYR A 438 -9.70 16.32 14.49
CA TYR A 438 -11.02 16.05 15.04
C TYR A 438 -11.95 17.26 15.02
N GLY A 439 -13.26 17.00 14.98
CA GLY A 439 -14.30 18.01 14.93
C GLY A 439 -14.33 18.88 16.19
N ALA A 440 -14.99 20.04 16.07
CA ALA A 440 -14.97 21.10 17.10
C ALA A 440 -15.45 20.65 18.49
N ASN A 441 -16.31 19.63 18.56
CA ASN A 441 -16.90 19.12 19.79
C ASN A 441 -16.33 17.77 20.23
N PHE A 442 -15.37 17.20 19.49
CA PHE A 442 -14.72 15.97 19.89
C PHE A 442 -13.83 16.20 21.12
N GLN A 443 -13.99 15.37 22.13
CA GLN A 443 -13.23 15.43 23.37
C GLN A 443 -12.46 14.11 23.55
N PRO A 444 -11.12 14.11 23.38
CA PRO A 444 -10.30 12.91 23.61
C PRO A 444 -10.40 12.36 25.05
N SER A 445 -10.75 13.21 26.02
CA SER A 445 -10.98 12.83 27.43
C SER A 445 -12.40 12.32 27.70
N GLY A 446 -13.30 12.35 26.71
CA GLY A 446 -14.67 11.85 26.84
C GLY A 446 -14.78 10.34 26.60
N SER A 447 -16.00 9.81 26.68
CA SER A 447 -16.29 8.43 26.27
C SER A 447 -16.05 8.28 24.76
N ILE A 448 -15.13 7.39 24.36
CA ILE A 448 -14.76 7.16 22.96
C ILE A 448 -15.50 5.94 22.41
N VAL A 449 -15.94 6.06 21.16
CA VAL A 449 -16.55 4.98 20.38
C VAL A 449 -15.90 4.90 19.00
N VAL A 450 -15.97 3.73 18.39
CA VAL A 450 -15.75 3.54 16.95
C VAL A 450 -17.11 3.39 16.29
N GLY A 451 -17.47 4.35 15.45
CA GLY A 451 -18.62 4.27 14.56
C GLY A 451 -18.35 3.29 13.43
N HIS A 452 -19.32 2.44 13.12
CA HIS A 452 -19.29 1.52 11.98
C HIS A 452 -20.52 1.74 11.10
N TYR A 453 -20.32 2.05 9.82
CA TYR A 453 -21.39 2.30 8.86
C TYR A 453 -21.73 1.06 8.03
N SER A 454 -22.83 0.38 8.34
CA SER A 454 -23.24 -0.83 7.62
C SER A 454 -24.73 -0.80 7.30
N GLY A 455 -25.11 -1.28 6.11
CA GLY A 455 -26.52 -1.35 5.72
C GLY A 455 -27.26 -0.01 5.65
N GLY A 456 -26.55 1.11 5.57
CA GLY A 456 -27.14 2.45 5.54
C GLY A 456 -27.21 3.16 6.89
N THR A 457 -26.76 2.52 7.98
CA THR A 457 -26.85 3.07 9.34
C THR A 457 -25.50 3.06 10.04
N TRP A 458 -25.34 3.97 11.00
CA TRP A 458 -24.15 4.07 11.84
C TRP A 458 -24.39 3.40 13.19
N THR A 459 -23.46 2.56 13.64
CA THR A 459 -23.52 1.87 14.93
C THR A 459 -22.31 2.22 15.79
N GLU A 460 -22.50 2.40 17.10
CA GLU A 460 -21.42 2.69 18.05
C GLU A 460 -20.84 1.41 18.65
N ILE A 461 -19.51 1.29 18.57
CA ILE A 461 -18.75 0.22 19.21
C ILE A 461 -17.92 0.87 20.33
N PRO A 462 -18.11 0.49 21.62
CA PRO A 462 -17.31 1.02 22.71
C PRO A 462 -15.81 0.84 22.45
N ALA A 463 -15.03 1.89 22.70
CA ALA A 463 -13.60 1.89 22.43
C ALA A 463 -12.80 2.50 23.59
N THR A 464 -11.53 2.12 23.66
CA THR A 464 -10.57 2.72 24.59
C THR A 464 -9.62 3.63 23.82
N ILE A 465 -9.13 4.68 24.45
CA ILE A 465 -8.18 5.64 23.87
C ILE A 465 -6.91 5.71 24.72
N SER A 466 -5.78 5.86 24.06
CA SER A 466 -4.45 6.05 24.69
C SER A 466 -3.60 7.02 23.87
N GLY A 467 -2.51 7.54 24.45
CA GLY A 467 -1.62 8.54 23.81
C GLY A 467 -1.90 9.98 24.26
N GLY A 468 -1.63 10.96 23.40
CA GLY A 468 -2.16 12.33 23.55
C GLY A 468 -1.21 13.52 23.35
N GLU A 469 0.10 13.32 23.19
CA GLU A 469 1.01 14.44 22.88
C GLU A 469 1.05 14.80 21.39
N ALA A 470 1.15 13.80 20.51
CA ALA A 470 1.21 13.98 19.05
C ALA A 470 0.10 13.21 18.30
N SER A 471 -0.28 12.05 18.85
CA SER A 471 -1.33 11.22 18.30
C SER A 471 -2.06 10.44 19.40
N TYR A 472 -3.24 9.96 19.05
CA TYR A 472 -4.07 9.08 19.85
C TYR A 472 -4.24 7.74 19.15
N LEU A 473 -4.26 6.66 19.92
CA LEU A 473 -4.59 5.31 19.46
C LEU A 473 -5.91 4.87 20.10
N VAL A 474 -6.89 4.52 19.27
CA VAL A 474 -8.21 4.06 19.69
C VAL A 474 -8.37 2.59 19.36
N GLU A 475 -8.76 1.78 20.34
CA GLU A 475 -8.91 0.33 20.22
C GLU A 475 -10.36 -0.09 20.50
N ALA A 476 -10.96 -0.82 19.55
CA ALA A 476 -12.31 -1.37 19.64
C ALA A 476 -12.30 -2.88 19.30
N GLY A 477 -12.97 -3.69 20.13
CA GLY A 477 -12.98 -5.15 20.04
C GLY A 477 -14.30 -5.75 19.53
N SER A 478 -14.31 -7.07 19.38
CA SER A 478 -15.51 -7.87 19.05
C SER A 478 -16.18 -7.51 17.71
N ILE A 479 -15.40 -7.09 16.72
CA ILE A 479 -15.89 -6.64 15.40
C ILE A 479 -15.94 -7.84 14.44
N ASN A 480 -17.08 -8.06 13.79
CA ASN A 480 -17.28 -9.17 12.84
C ASN A 480 -17.95 -8.74 11.51
N SER A 481 -18.11 -7.44 11.30
CA SER A 481 -18.61 -6.81 10.08
C SER A 481 -17.71 -5.64 9.71
N PHE A 482 -17.51 -5.39 8.42
CA PHE A 482 -16.42 -4.55 7.91
C PHE A 482 -16.90 -3.67 6.78
N SER A 483 -16.60 -2.38 6.90
CA SER A 483 -16.89 -1.35 5.91
C SER A 483 -16.16 -0.07 6.30
N TYR A 484 -16.87 1.05 6.47
CA TYR A 484 -16.33 2.33 6.90
C TYR A 484 -16.40 2.49 8.42
N PHE A 485 -15.30 2.94 8.99
CA PHE A 485 -15.13 3.19 10.42
C PHE A 485 -14.66 4.62 10.67
N VAL A 486 -15.20 5.24 11.72
CA VAL A 486 -14.84 6.59 12.17
C VAL A 486 -14.72 6.56 13.70
N VAL A 487 -13.73 7.26 14.27
CA VAL A 487 -13.64 7.44 15.72
C VAL A 487 -14.50 8.64 16.14
N GLY A 488 -15.29 8.50 17.20
CA GLY A 488 -16.12 9.59 17.74
C GLY A 488 -16.29 9.51 19.24
N ASN A 489 -17.00 10.50 19.81
CA ASN A 489 -17.50 10.39 21.17
C ASN A 489 -18.84 9.64 21.22
N GLN A 490 -19.17 9.04 22.37
CA GLN A 490 -20.49 8.42 22.59
C GLN A 490 -21.63 9.43 22.32
N GLY A 491 -22.69 8.97 21.64
CA GLY A 491 -23.80 9.81 21.19
C GLY A 491 -23.45 10.67 19.98
N ALA A 492 -22.42 10.29 19.22
CA ALA A 492 -22.19 10.81 17.87
C ALA A 492 -23.09 10.12 16.83
N MET A 493 -23.73 9.00 17.19
CA MET A 493 -24.71 8.27 16.38
C MET A 493 -26.02 8.05 17.19
N PRO A 494 -27.19 8.63 16.81
CA PRO A 494 -28.38 8.71 17.66
C PRO A 494 -29.35 7.51 17.55
N VAL A 495 -30.36 7.56 18.43
CA VAL A 495 -31.57 6.72 18.51
C VAL A 495 -32.32 6.61 17.17
N GLU A 496 -32.71 5.40 16.78
CA GLU A 496 -33.44 5.14 15.54
C GLU A 496 -34.96 5.06 15.77
N LEU A 497 -35.70 6.08 15.28
CA LEU A 497 -37.16 6.05 15.19
C LEU A 497 -37.58 5.17 14.01
N MET A 498 -38.30 4.07 14.28
CA MET A 498 -38.73 3.15 13.22
C MET A 498 -39.96 3.65 12.45
N ALA A 499 -40.93 4.23 13.18
CA ALA A 499 -42.19 4.68 12.60
C ALA A 499 -42.81 5.78 13.46
N PHE A 500 -43.45 6.76 12.81
CA PHE A 500 -44.33 7.73 13.45
C PHE A 500 -45.57 7.94 12.58
N SER A 501 -46.73 7.68 13.16
CA SER A 501 -48.03 7.70 12.47
C SER A 501 -49.08 8.42 13.31
N GLY A 502 -50.08 8.97 12.63
CA GLY A 502 -51.19 9.69 13.24
C GLY A 502 -52.48 9.39 12.49
N THR A 503 -53.56 9.13 13.23
CA THR A 503 -54.90 8.94 12.67
C THR A 503 -55.92 9.72 13.47
N SER A 504 -56.89 10.33 12.78
CA SER A 504 -58.01 11.04 13.42
C SER A 504 -59.22 10.14 13.57
N TYR A 505 -59.94 10.29 14.68
CA TYR A 505 -61.28 9.74 14.87
C TYR A 505 -62.14 10.77 15.61
N GLY A 506 -63.21 11.26 14.97
CA GLY A 506 -63.94 12.44 15.44
C GLY A 506 -62.99 13.64 15.58
N ASN A 507 -62.94 14.24 16.76
CA ASN A 507 -62.02 15.32 17.10
C ASN A 507 -60.76 14.87 17.85
N HIS A 508 -60.46 13.57 17.88
CA HIS A 508 -59.26 13.06 18.51
C HIS A 508 -58.22 12.67 17.46
N VAL A 509 -56.95 12.90 17.77
CA VAL A 509 -55.81 12.42 16.97
C VAL A 509 -55.02 11.44 17.79
N LYS A 510 -54.99 10.18 17.35
CA LYS A 510 -54.13 9.15 17.93
C LYS A 510 -52.79 9.14 17.21
N LEU A 511 -51.74 9.45 17.93
CA LEU A 511 -50.34 9.37 17.51
C LEU A 511 -49.75 8.05 18.02
N SER A 512 -48.98 7.36 17.18
CA SER A 512 -48.29 6.12 17.54
C SER A 512 -46.89 6.10 16.92
N TRP A 513 -45.88 5.75 17.72
CA TRP A 513 -44.50 5.64 17.26
C TRP A 513 -43.75 4.50 17.94
N SER A 514 -42.64 4.09 17.33
CA SER A 514 -41.77 3.06 17.87
C SER A 514 -40.30 3.37 17.63
N THR A 515 -39.46 2.93 18.56
CA THR A 515 -37.99 3.06 18.52
C THR A 515 -37.36 1.66 18.42
N SER A 516 -36.31 1.50 17.62
CA SER A 516 -35.55 0.23 17.55
C SER A 516 -34.49 0.13 18.64
N SER A 517 -33.94 1.28 19.05
CA SER A 517 -33.04 1.43 20.20
C SER A 517 -33.26 2.79 20.87
N GLU A 518 -33.07 2.87 22.18
CA GLU A 518 -33.08 4.10 22.97
C GLU A 518 -31.77 4.18 23.76
N ILE A 519 -31.11 5.33 23.77
CA ILE A 519 -29.95 5.59 24.61
C ILE A 519 -30.15 6.93 25.29
N ASN A 520 -30.07 6.97 26.62
CA ASN A 520 -30.28 8.13 27.47
C ASN A 520 -31.62 8.87 27.23
N ASN A 521 -32.63 8.19 26.67
CA ASN A 521 -33.91 8.80 26.32
C ASN A 521 -34.73 9.13 27.57
N LYS A 522 -34.86 10.42 27.89
CA LYS A 522 -35.74 10.90 28.96
C LYS A 522 -37.21 10.84 28.54
N GLY A 523 -37.52 11.07 27.26
CA GLY A 523 -38.85 10.93 26.71
C GLY A 523 -39.13 11.85 25.53
N PHE A 524 -40.41 11.99 25.20
CA PHE A 524 -40.89 12.69 24.00
C PHE A 524 -41.86 13.80 24.37
N ASP A 525 -41.51 15.03 23.99
CA ASP A 525 -42.46 16.14 23.90
C ASP A 525 -43.30 15.96 22.64
N ILE A 526 -44.63 15.93 22.79
CA ILE A 526 -45.57 15.91 21.67
C ILE A 526 -45.97 17.35 21.41
N GLU A 527 -45.72 17.82 20.19
CA GLU A 527 -46.01 19.19 19.79
C GLU A 527 -46.95 19.20 18.58
N LYS A 528 -47.81 20.23 18.51
CA LYS A 528 -48.70 20.43 17.36
C LYS A 528 -48.65 21.87 16.83
N GLN A 529 -49.02 22.02 15.56
CA GLN A 529 -49.45 23.28 14.96
C GLN A 529 -50.87 23.12 14.43
N TYR A 530 -51.65 24.19 14.51
CA TYR A 530 -53.00 24.28 13.98
C TYR A 530 -53.09 25.32 12.85
N SER A 531 -53.91 25.02 11.85
CA SER A 531 -54.31 25.92 10.77
C SER A 531 -55.79 25.73 10.43
N SER A 532 -56.55 26.83 10.35
CA SER A 532 -57.96 26.80 9.95
C SER A 532 -58.17 26.56 8.46
N ASP A 533 -57.20 26.95 7.61
CA ASP A 533 -57.29 26.89 6.14
C ASP A 533 -56.23 25.97 5.49
N GLY A 534 -55.18 25.63 6.25
CA GLY A 534 -54.03 24.87 5.78
C GLY A 534 -52.91 25.70 5.16
N ASN A 535 -53.04 27.02 5.10
CA ASN A 535 -52.04 27.91 4.51
C ASN A 535 -51.17 28.58 5.57
N SER A 536 -51.77 28.99 6.70
CA SER A 536 -51.06 29.62 7.81
C SER A 536 -51.17 28.78 9.07
N TYR A 537 -50.03 28.33 9.59
CA TYR A 537 -49.95 27.52 10.81
C TYR A 537 -49.50 28.37 12.00
N SER A 538 -50.11 28.11 13.15
CA SER A 538 -49.66 28.63 14.46
C SER A 538 -48.24 28.17 14.81
N GLU A 539 -47.61 28.80 15.80
CA GLU A 539 -46.35 28.30 16.37
C GLU A 539 -46.52 26.88 16.96
N TRP A 540 -45.43 26.12 17.00
CA TRP A 540 -45.43 24.81 17.67
C TRP A 540 -45.71 25.00 19.16
N TYR A 541 -46.68 24.26 19.68
CA TYR A 541 -46.92 24.20 21.11
C TYR A 541 -47.03 22.77 21.60
N LYS A 542 -46.58 22.56 22.83
CA LYS A 542 -46.55 21.26 23.49
C LYS A 542 -47.94 20.87 23.98
N VAL A 543 -48.34 19.64 23.69
CA VAL A 543 -49.66 19.07 24.04
C VAL A 543 -49.55 17.91 25.02
N GLY A 544 -48.36 17.33 25.15
CA GLY A 544 -48.12 16.22 26.06
C GLY A 544 -46.64 15.89 26.19
N PHE A 545 -46.33 15.05 27.16
CA PHE A 545 -45.03 14.42 27.32
C PHE A 545 -45.23 12.94 27.62
N ILE A 546 -44.49 12.07 26.95
CA ILE A 546 -44.45 10.64 27.23
C ILE A 546 -43.03 10.29 27.67
N GLN A 547 -42.91 9.72 28.88
CA GLN A 547 -41.62 9.30 29.43
C GLN A 547 -41.02 8.15 28.60
N GLY A 548 -39.72 8.25 28.30
CA GLY A 548 -38.95 7.22 27.60
C GLY A 548 -38.42 6.14 28.56
N ASN A 549 -37.79 5.09 28.03
CA ASN A 549 -37.26 3.99 28.86
C ASN A 549 -35.77 4.16 29.23
N GLY A 550 -35.17 5.32 28.95
CA GLY A 550 -33.76 5.57 29.17
C GLY A 550 -32.89 4.83 28.15
N ASN A 551 -32.50 3.60 28.47
CA ASN A 551 -31.71 2.75 27.59
C ASN A 551 -32.51 1.50 27.22
N SER A 552 -32.67 1.22 25.92
CA SER A 552 -33.31 0.02 25.42
C SER A 552 -32.68 -0.42 24.10
N ASN A 553 -32.48 -1.73 23.93
CA ASN A 553 -32.13 -2.35 22.64
C ASN A 553 -33.29 -3.21 22.09
N SER A 554 -34.47 -3.11 22.70
CA SER A 554 -35.70 -3.77 22.29
C SER A 554 -36.67 -2.74 21.74
N ILE A 555 -37.53 -3.15 20.79
CA ILE A 555 -38.57 -2.29 20.24
C ILE A 555 -39.50 -1.83 21.35
N ILE A 556 -39.66 -0.52 21.49
CA ILE A 556 -40.65 0.08 22.38
C ILE A 556 -41.72 0.77 21.55
N ASN A 557 -42.99 0.57 21.92
CA ASN A 557 -44.15 1.17 21.27
C ASN A 557 -44.79 2.20 22.19
N TYR A 558 -45.03 3.39 21.65
CA TYR A 558 -45.64 4.51 22.37
C TYR A 558 -46.91 4.97 21.66
N ASN A 559 -47.83 5.56 22.42
CA ASN A 559 -49.03 6.17 21.89
C ASN A 559 -49.43 7.40 22.70
N PHE A 560 -50.05 8.37 22.02
CA PHE A 560 -50.59 9.58 22.62
C PHE A 560 -51.88 9.97 21.89
N THR A 561 -52.90 10.38 22.64
CA THR A 561 -54.17 10.86 22.06
C THR A 561 -54.35 12.33 22.39
N ASP A 562 -54.39 13.17 21.36
CA ASP A 562 -54.72 14.59 21.45
C ASP A 562 -56.20 14.84 21.17
N LYS A 563 -56.88 15.63 22.02
CA LYS A 563 -58.25 16.11 21.77
C LYS A 563 -58.17 17.47 21.10
N CYS A 564 -58.53 17.53 19.82
CA CYS A 564 -58.62 18.77 19.07
C CYS A 564 -59.95 19.45 19.35
N THR A 565 -59.90 20.71 19.75
CA THR A 565 -61.09 21.55 19.95
C THR A 565 -61.53 22.18 18.62
N GLU A 566 -60.57 22.48 17.74
CA GLU A 566 -60.84 23.26 16.53
C GLU A 566 -60.93 22.35 15.30
N THR A 567 -61.86 22.64 14.40
CA THR A 567 -61.89 22.04 13.07
C THR A 567 -60.81 22.68 12.20
N GLY A 568 -60.19 21.89 11.32
CA GLY A 568 -59.09 22.33 10.48
C GLY A 568 -57.94 21.33 10.40
N LYS A 569 -56.75 21.82 10.04
CA LYS A 569 -55.58 21.00 9.75
C LYS A 569 -54.54 21.10 10.85
N TYR A 570 -54.01 19.95 11.25
CA TYR A 570 -53.02 19.81 12.30
C TYR A 570 -51.75 19.16 11.77
N LYS A 571 -50.60 19.71 12.19
CA LYS A 571 -49.29 19.07 12.05
C LYS A 571 -48.83 18.63 13.42
N TYR A 572 -48.17 17.48 13.48
CA TYR A 572 -47.59 16.96 14.72
C TYR A 572 -46.11 16.68 14.53
N ARG A 573 -45.35 16.80 15.61
CA ARG A 573 -43.98 16.30 15.70
C ARG A 573 -43.71 15.77 17.09
N LEU A 574 -42.75 14.86 17.18
CA LEU A 574 -42.13 14.44 18.42
C LEU A 574 -40.84 15.24 18.59
N LYS A 575 -40.57 15.68 19.80
CA LYS A 575 -39.26 16.17 20.23
C LYS A 575 -38.72 15.17 21.25
N GLN A 576 -37.84 14.28 20.81
CA GLN A 576 -37.14 13.34 21.68
C GLN A 576 -36.13 14.10 22.52
N ILE A 577 -36.06 13.83 23.82
CA ILE A 577 -35.21 14.54 24.78
C ILE A 577 -34.38 13.53 25.56
N ASP A 578 -33.08 13.78 25.68
CA ASP A 578 -32.16 12.98 26.48
C ASP A 578 -32.10 13.45 27.93
N TYR A 579 -31.59 12.61 28.85
CA TYR A 579 -31.35 12.99 30.25
C TYR A 579 -30.36 14.16 30.40
N ASN A 580 -29.46 14.36 29.43
CA ASN A 580 -28.50 15.46 29.40
C ASN A 580 -29.08 16.77 28.80
N GLY A 581 -30.33 16.76 28.33
CA GLY A 581 -31.02 17.92 27.77
C GLY A 581 -30.88 18.09 26.25
N ASN A 582 -30.14 17.24 25.55
CA ASN A 582 -30.14 17.22 24.08
C ASN A 582 -31.51 16.79 23.55
N PHE A 583 -31.83 17.18 22.31
CA PHE A 583 -33.10 16.80 21.68
C PHE A 583 -33.02 16.67 20.15
N GLU A 584 -33.93 15.88 19.59
CA GLU A 584 -34.15 15.70 18.15
C GLU A 584 -35.64 15.79 17.80
N TYR A 585 -35.98 16.28 16.59
CA TYR A 585 -37.36 16.40 16.12
C TYR A 585 -37.71 15.36 15.05
N PHE A 586 -38.86 14.70 15.22
CA PHE A 586 -39.44 13.79 14.24
C PHE A 586 -40.83 14.29 13.81
N ASN A 587 -40.94 14.76 12.57
CA ASN A 587 -42.20 15.30 12.05
C ASN A 587 -43.13 14.18 11.57
N LEU A 588 -44.43 14.33 11.83
CA LEU A 588 -45.43 13.46 11.23
C LEU A 588 -45.52 13.81 9.74
N SER A 589 -45.39 12.81 8.88
CA SER A 589 -45.37 13.00 7.43
C SER A 589 -46.67 13.58 6.87
N ASN A 590 -47.80 13.23 7.49
CA ASN A 590 -49.12 13.62 7.04
C ASN A 590 -49.72 14.74 7.90
N ILE A 591 -50.46 15.64 7.26
CA ILE A 591 -51.31 16.61 7.92
C ILE A 591 -52.62 15.90 8.32
N ILE A 592 -53.04 16.06 9.58
CA ILE A 592 -54.28 15.48 10.08
C ILE A 592 -55.41 16.50 9.93
N ASN A 593 -56.51 16.09 9.32
CA ASN A 593 -57.68 16.96 9.12
C ASN A 593 -58.79 16.58 10.10
N ILE A 594 -59.18 17.52 10.96
CA ILE A 594 -60.36 17.39 11.82
C ILE A 594 -61.51 18.10 11.13
N GLY A 595 -62.46 17.31 10.63
CA GLY A 595 -63.65 17.79 9.95
C GLY A 595 -64.69 18.38 10.89
N ILE A 596 -65.73 18.98 10.31
CA ILE A 596 -66.93 19.42 11.04
C ILE A 596 -67.69 18.16 11.51
N PRO A 597 -68.25 18.14 12.74
CA PRO A 597 -69.06 17.00 13.20
C PRO A 597 -70.31 16.80 12.33
N GLU A 598 -70.80 15.57 12.20
CA GLU A 598 -71.93 15.26 11.29
C GLU A 598 -73.32 15.48 11.90
N LYS A 599 -73.41 15.57 13.23
CA LYS A 599 -74.68 15.69 13.96
C LYS A 599 -74.56 16.55 15.21
N PHE A 600 -75.69 17.11 15.63
CA PHE A 600 -75.81 17.74 16.94
C PHE A 600 -75.73 16.67 18.03
N THR A 601 -74.81 16.84 18.97
CA THR A 601 -74.69 15.99 20.16
C THR A 601 -74.36 16.82 21.37
N ILE A 602 -74.85 16.40 22.53
CA ILE A 602 -74.41 16.87 23.83
C ILE A 602 -73.97 15.65 24.63
N SER A 603 -72.77 15.72 25.19
CA SER A 603 -72.17 14.64 25.96
C SER A 603 -72.59 14.74 27.43
N GLN A 604 -72.49 13.61 28.14
CA GLN A 604 -72.57 13.66 29.60
C GLN A 604 -71.44 14.54 30.14
N ASN A 605 -71.75 15.38 31.12
CA ASN A 605 -70.76 16.21 31.78
C ASN A 605 -69.70 15.34 32.46
N TYR A 606 -68.44 15.77 32.44
CA TYR A 606 -67.36 15.06 33.13
C TYR A 606 -66.42 16.03 33.87
N PRO A 607 -66.11 15.77 35.16
CA PRO A 607 -66.61 14.64 35.97
C PRO A 607 -68.11 14.79 36.32
N ASN A 608 -68.78 13.66 36.58
CA ASN A 608 -70.11 13.59 37.20
C ASN A 608 -70.13 12.39 38.18
N PRO A 609 -70.27 12.58 39.50
CA PRO A 609 -70.42 13.85 40.24
C PRO A 609 -69.21 14.78 40.15
N PHE A 610 -69.38 16.07 40.45
CA PHE A 610 -68.32 17.09 40.41
C PHE A 610 -68.41 18.08 41.59
N ASN A 611 -67.32 18.82 41.83
CA ASN A 611 -67.27 19.85 42.87
C ASN A 611 -66.21 20.94 42.55
N PRO A 612 -66.57 22.23 42.41
CA PRO A 612 -67.88 22.79 42.06
C PRO A 612 -68.09 22.95 40.55
N SER A 613 -67.10 22.55 39.70
CA SER A 613 -67.22 22.63 38.25
C SER A 613 -67.02 21.32 37.50
N THR A 614 -67.62 21.24 36.32
CA THR A 614 -67.57 20.14 35.35
C THR A 614 -67.50 20.72 33.94
N LYS A 615 -67.32 19.86 32.94
CA LYS A 615 -67.32 20.27 31.53
C LYS A 615 -68.40 19.55 30.75
N ILE A 616 -69.08 20.27 29.88
CA ILE A 616 -70.06 19.72 28.94
C ILE A 616 -69.48 19.87 27.53
N ASP A 617 -69.30 18.73 26.86
CA ASP A 617 -68.90 18.68 25.46
C ASP A 617 -70.13 18.62 24.56
N PHE A 618 -70.15 19.39 23.47
CA PHE A 618 -71.22 19.32 22.47
C PHE A 618 -70.68 19.62 21.06
N THR A 619 -71.45 19.20 20.05
CA THR A 619 -71.06 19.31 18.65
C THR A 619 -72.13 20.00 17.84
N LEU A 620 -71.70 20.80 16.86
CA LEU A 620 -72.57 21.54 15.94
C LEU A 620 -72.19 21.21 14.49
N PRO A 621 -73.04 20.53 13.71
CA PRO A 621 -72.76 20.22 12.30
C PRO A 621 -72.89 21.43 11.37
N GLU A 622 -73.60 22.48 11.81
CA GLU A 622 -73.78 23.73 11.09
C GLU A 622 -73.83 24.91 12.08
N ASP A 623 -73.70 26.13 11.56
CA ASP A 623 -73.83 27.34 12.37
C ASP A 623 -75.23 27.41 13.00
N ALA A 624 -75.30 27.54 14.33
CA ALA A 624 -76.56 27.47 15.06
C ALA A 624 -76.59 28.41 16.26
N ASN A 625 -77.80 28.85 16.64
CA ASN A 625 -78.04 29.45 17.94
C ASN A 625 -78.13 28.35 18.99
N VAL A 626 -77.22 28.35 19.97
CA VAL A 626 -77.11 27.28 20.97
C VAL A 626 -77.49 27.81 22.35
N SER A 627 -78.40 27.09 23.01
CA SER A 627 -78.79 27.34 24.40
C SER A 627 -78.64 26.07 25.22
N ILE A 628 -77.77 26.10 26.24
CA ILE A 628 -77.63 25.03 27.24
C ILE A 628 -78.05 25.62 28.58
N ILE A 629 -79.14 25.11 29.15
CA ILE A 629 -79.79 25.65 30.35
C ILE A 629 -79.79 24.58 31.43
N ILE A 630 -79.34 24.93 32.63
CA ILE A 630 -79.36 24.06 33.79
C ILE A 630 -80.65 24.27 34.56
N TYR A 631 -81.33 23.17 34.90
CA TYR A 631 -82.54 23.14 35.72
C TYR A 631 -82.28 22.42 37.04
N ASP A 632 -82.92 22.87 38.12
CA ASP A 632 -83.01 22.09 39.35
C ASP A 632 -84.10 21.01 39.26
N ILE A 633 -84.23 20.20 40.32
CA ILE A 633 -85.23 19.11 40.38
C ILE A 633 -86.69 19.59 40.31
N THR A 634 -86.95 20.88 40.54
CA THR A 634 -88.29 21.48 40.45
C THR A 634 -88.60 21.99 39.04
N GLY A 635 -87.63 21.93 38.11
CA GLY A 635 -87.75 22.47 36.76
C GLY A 635 -87.48 23.98 36.69
N LYS A 636 -86.92 24.59 37.74
CA LYS A 636 -86.54 26.00 37.72
C LYS A 636 -85.22 26.18 36.98
N GLU A 637 -85.16 27.14 36.04
CA GLU A 637 -83.91 27.56 35.40
C GLU A 637 -82.93 28.13 36.44
N VAL A 638 -81.76 27.51 36.55
CA VAL A 638 -80.70 27.87 37.51
C VAL A 638 -79.64 28.74 36.84
N LEU A 639 -79.20 28.35 35.63
CA LEU A 639 -78.10 28.99 34.91
C LEU A 639 -78.19 28.68 33.41
N LYS A 640 -77.88 29.65 32.55
CA LYS A 640 -77.63 29.42 31.12
C LYS A 640 -76.13 29.33 30.89
N VAL A 641 -75.63 28.15 30.55
CA VAL A 641 -74.20 27.88 30.31
C VAL A 641 -73.78 28.37 28.93
N VAL A 642 -74.68 28.30 27.97
CA VAL A 642 -74.52 28.81 26.60
C VAL A 642 -75.82 29.49 26.20
N ASN A 643 -75.73 30.63 25.54
CA ASN A 643 -76.86 31.32 24.91
C ASN A 643 -76.33 32.29 23.82
N GLU A 644 -75.72 31.74 22.78
CA GLU A 644 -75.03 32.52 21.75
C GLU A 644 -75.09 31.82 20.37
N ASN A 645 -74.83 32.56 19.30
CA ASN A 645 -74.65 31.98 17.97
C ASN A 645 -73.24 31.41 17.85
N LEU A 646 -73.13 30.11 17.60
CA LEU A 646 -71.87 29.39 17.47
C LEU A 646 -71.70 28.86 16.04
N LYS A 647 -70.46 28.81 15.57
CA LYS A 647 -70.10 28.22 14.27
C LYS A 647 -70.14 26.70 14.32
N ALA A 648 -70.23 26.03 13.17
CA ALA A 648 -70.08 24.58 13.10
C ALA A 648 -68.74 24.13 13.71
N GLY A 649 -68.75 23.14 14.61
CA GLY A 649 -67.54 22.70 15.31
C GLY A 649 -67.76 21.89 16.59
N TYR A 650 -66.66 21.62 17.28
CA TYR A 650 -66.64 20.95 18.58
C TYR A 650 -66.48 21.98 19.69
N TYR A 651 -67.26 21.86 20.76
CA TYR A 651 -67.24 22.81 21.87
C TYR A 651 -67.17 22.11 23.21
N THR A 652 -66.45 22.71 24.14
CA THR A 652 -66.44 22.34 25.56
C THR A 652 -66.76 23.58 26.37
N LYS A 653 -67.80 23.54 27.20
CA LYS A 653 -68.14 24.64 28.10
C LYS A 653 -68.03 24.18 29.55
N GLU A 654 -67.37 24.99 30.36
CA GLU A 654 -67.29 24.77 31.80
C GLU A 654 -68.62 25.16 32.44
N LEU A 655 -69.16 24.24 33.24
CA LEU A 655 -70.28 24.48 34.14
C LEU A 655 -69.72 24.61 35.56
N ASN A 656 -69.91 25.77 36.19
CA ASN A 656 -69.51 26.01 37.57
C ASN A 656 -70.73 26.35 38.42
N LEU A 657 -71.01 25.53 39.43
CA LEU A 657 -72.16 25.67 40.33
C LEU A 657 -71.73 26.08 41.75
N SER A 658 -70.58 26.73 41.92
CA SER A 658 -70.07 27.18 43.23
C SER A 658 -71.05 28.04 44.04
N ASN A 659 -71.96 28.75 43.36
CA ASN A 659 -72.97 29.61 43.99
C ASN A 659 -74.35 28.95 44.12
N GLN A 660 -74.46 27.64 43.88
CA GLN A 660 -75.71 26.88 43.98
C GLN A 660 -75.63 25.82 45.07
N SER A 661 -76.77 25.47 45.67
CA SER A 661 -76.83 24.40 46.68
C SER A 661 -76.41 23.06 46.10
N SER A 662 -75.82 22.17 46.91
CA SER A 662 -75.57 20.79 46.47
C SER A 662 -76.89 20.09 46.12
N GLY A 663 -76.94 19.39 44.99
CA GLY A 663 -78.17 18.76 44.49
C GLY A 663 -78.00 18.11 43.12
N VAL A 664 -79.10 17.60 42.59
CA VAL A 664 -79.16 17.04 41.23
C VAL A 664 -79.66 18.12 40.28
N TYR A 665 -78.94 18.30 39.18
CA TYR A 665 -79.23 19.27 38.13
C TYR A 665 -79.37 18.56 36.78
N PHE A 666 -80.24 19.09 35.93
CA PHE A 666 -80.52 18.57 34.58
C PHE A 666 -80.19 19.63 33.54
N TYR A 667 -79.79 19.22 32.34
CA TYR A 667 -79.47 20.12 31.22
C TYR A 667 -79.87 19.52 29.88
#